data_AF-A0A6I8W7W5-F1
#
_entry.id   AF-A0A6I8W7W5-F1
#
_cell.length_a   1.000
_cell.length_b   1.000
_cell.length_c   1.000
_cell.angle_alpha   90.00
_cell.angle_beta   90.00
_cell.angle_gamma   90.00
#
_symmetry.space_group_name_H-M   'P 1'
#
loop_
_entity.id
_entity.type
_entity.pdbx_description
1 polymer ?
#
loop_
_entity_poly.entity_id
_entity_poly.type
_entity_poly.pdbx_seq_one_letter_code
_entity_poly.pdbx_strand_id
1 'polypeptide(L)'
;MIFCTPAGGPVLQSDLTLQILKWRYFRYVFNADITKMYRQIWVDPKHTPFQRILFRNKEGLIRDYELKTVTFGVNCAPFLAIRVLQQLASDVQSRFPKASRIIRSFMYVDDVLAGADSTDEARLTIRELQAALSSAGFPLRKWTSNHKAILAGIPSAHRLHTDFLEMEEESTAKTLGIRWKATSDEFFFVPPELAPESSYTKRAVLSQIARLFDPAGWLAPFIVRSKIFMQEIWLQDLGWDDELPSEMRQRWQSFLRRYSALDQIHIPRWVGSRPAVKVEHHGFCDASERAYGAAIYVRIEVDRLVEVQLLTAKTRVAPVKTVSLPRLELCGAVLLSEMAAAILPNMPTASTSCYCWTDSTIVLAWLAKPACHWTTFVANRVTRISQATDIEKWCHVPSEQNPADLASRGVPLQELVENQLWWHGPTWLQKGRDQWPAPVNNSPVMTLEQRTVKAHFALNPAEDFLERFSNLERALRVRAYILRFTKRCRKLATAQKGHLTSGEITEAEKTLILETQRREYPEEYRCLSGKRPTPRSSSILNMNPFLDRHGLIRACGRIAGSEVLRYDERHPIILPYNCQLSRLLAQFTHRITLHGGNQLMVRLIRSKYWIPKVQRLMKGVVNFCKVCVIHKRRLQTQMMGDLPTERSSFSRPFTHTGIDYAGPFEIRNYTGRACLITKGYVCVFVCFSTKAIHLEPTSDLTTEKFLAAFARFVARRGCPQRIHSDNGKTFVGAATLLSSDFLDAFKDSVTDAYSHQRVSWRFIPPGAPHMGGLWEAGVKSFKTLFYKATSTRRYTFEELSTLLAKIEACLNSRPLSPMSDDPTELLALTPGHFLIGGPLMSTAEPEIKGNLNSIINRWQHLKALNQQFCQRWKEEYLKELHKRTKWQTPTPNLQVGDMVVIKEDNLPSNEWRLGRITSVYPGADNRVRVVDILTARGTLKRPIVKVVLLPVEPRSSIQQ
;
A
#
# COMPACT_ATOMS: atom_id res chain seq x y z
N MET A 1 -23.72 -44.65 12.55
CA MET A 1 -23.24 -43.29 12.90
C MET A 1 -24.40 -42.51 13.50
N ILE A 2 -24.16 -41.75 14.58
CA ILE A 2 -25.16 -40.93 15.28
C ILE A 2 -24.87 -39.45 14.98
N PHE A 3 -25.88 -38.69 14.54
CA PHE A 3 -25.73 -37.26 14.21
C PHE A 3 -26.78 -36.39 14.93
N CYS A 4 -26.35 -35.23 15.42
CA CYS A 4 -27.15 -34.27 16.19
C CYS A 4 -27.54 -33.05 15.33
N THR A 5 -28.84 -32.78 15.12
CA THR A 5 -29.58 -31.49 15.25
C THR A 5 -30.93 -31.48 14.49
N PRO A 6 -31.91 -30.63 14.86
CA PRO A 6 -33.18 -30.44 14.15
C PRO A 6 -33.21 -29.24 13.16
N ALA A 7 -32.09 -28.58 12.90
CA ALA A 7 -32.01 -27.49 11.91
C ALA A 7 -31.66 -28.03 10.51
N GLY A 8 -32.27 -27.47 9.47
CA GLY A 8 -31.91 -27.78 8.08
C GLY A 8 -30.46 -27.39 7.81
N GLY A 9 -29.58 -28.38 7.61
CA GLY A 9 -28.18 -28.15 7.24
C GLY A 9 -28.04 -27.56 5.84
N PRO A 10 -26.84 -27.10 5.44
CA PRO A 10 -26.59 -26.60 4.09
C PRO A 10 -26.88 -27.69 3.04
N VAL A 11 -27.24 -27.27 1.83
CA VAL A 11 -27.46 -28.21 0.72
C VAL A 11 -26.13 -28.88 0.35
N LEU A 12 -26.01 -30.17 0.65
CA LEU A 12 -24.86 -31.01 0.28
C LEU A 12 -25.12 -31.84 -0.98
N GLN A 13 -26.36 -31.81 -1.49
CA GLN A 13 -26.77 -32.59 -2.64
C GLN A 13 -26.02 -32.13 -3.89
N SER A 14 -25.43 -33.10 -4.58
CA SER A 14 -24.85 -32.86 -5.90
C SER A 14 -25.96 -32.58 -6.91
N ASP A 15 -25.70 -31.68 -7.85
CA ASP A 15 -26.59 -31.40 -8.97
C ASP A 15 -26.69 -32.64 -9.89
N LEU A 16 -27.91 -33.12 -10.15
CA LEU A 16 -28.17 -34.31 -11.00
C LEU A 16 -27.63 -34.12 -12.42
N THR A 17 -27.75 -32.91 -12.99
CA THR A 17 -27.19 -32.57 -14.30
C THR A 17 -25.69 -32.79 -14.29
N LEU A 18 -24.97 -32.34 -13.26
CA LEU A 18 -23.53 -32.58 -13.16
C LEU A 18 -23.19 -34.07 -13.09
N GLN A 19 -23.98 -34.87 -12.38
CA GLN A 19 -23.76 -36.32 -12.29
C GLN A 19 -23.97 -37.01 -13.64
N ILE A 20 -25.06 -36.70 -14.34
CA ILE A 20 -25.32 -37.18 -15.70
C ILE A 20 -24.15 -36.81 -16.62
N LEU A 21 -23.75 -35.55 -16.65
CA LEU A 21 -22.70 -35.06 -17.55
C LEU A 21 -21.33 -35.69 -17.24
N LYS A 22 -20.95 -35.84 -15.96
CA LYS A 22 -19.72 -36.56 -15.57
C LYS A 22 -19.75 -38.01 -16.02
N TRP A 23 -20.90 -38.67 -15.88
CA TRP A 23 -21.07 -40.07 -16.21
C TRP A 23 -20.80 -40.35 -17.70
N ARG A 24 -21.06 -39.37 -18.57
CA ARG A 24 -20.76 -39.42 -20.01
C ARG A 24 -19.27 -39.53 -20.36
N TYR A 25 -18.37 -39.17 -19.45
CA TYR A 25 -16.93 -39.20 -19.71
C TYR A 25 -16.30 -40.59 -19.54
N PHE A 26 -16.97 -41.53 -18.88
CA PHE A 26 -16.45 -42.90 -18.74
C PHE A 26 -16.81 -43.76 -19.94
N ARG A 27 -15.88 -44.58 -20.41
CA ARG A 27 -16.20 -45.58 -21.45
C ARG A 27 -17.06 -46.70 -20.91
N TYR A 28 -16.73 -47.22 -19.73
CA TYR A 28 -17.42 -48.31 -19.07
C TYR A 28 -18.10 -47.80 -17.81
N VAL A 29 -19.39 -48.02 -17.69
CA VAL A 29 -20.20 -47.46 -16.59
C VAL A 29 -20.94 -48.53 -15.83
N PHE A 30 -21.22 -48.23 -14.57
CA PHE A 30 -22.15 -48.98 -13.75
C PHE A 30 -23.00 -48.04 -12.90
N ASN A 31 -24.20 -48.47 -12.57
CA ASN A 31 -25.06 -47.82 -11.60
C ASN A 31 -25.49 -48.81 -10.51
N ALA A 32 -25.85 -48.28 -9.35
CA ALA A 32 -26.45 -49.02 -8.24
C ALA A 32 -27.17 -48.06 -7.30
N ASP A 33 -28.05 -48.60 -6.47
CA ASP A 33 -28.87 -47.87 -5.48
C ASP A 33 -28.55 -48.38 -4.07
N ILE A 34 -28.40 -47.47 -3.10
CA ILE A 34 -28.34 -47.82 -1.67
C ILE A 34 -29.73 -48.20 -1.16
N THR A 35 -29.88 -49.46 -0.79
CA THR A 35 -31.16 -50.01 -0.34
C THR A 35 -31.70 -49.26 0.89
N LYS A 36 -32.80 -48.53 0.70
CA LYS A 36 -33.50 -47.79 1.77
C LYS A 36 -32.55 -46.88 2.54
N MET A 37 -31.71 -46.10 1.83
CA MET A 37 -30.62 -45.30 2.39
C MET A 37 -30.94 -44.63 3.74
N TYR A 38 -32.00 -43.83 3.81
CA TYR A 38 -32.39 -43.10 5.04
C TYR A 38 -32.64 -44.03 6.24
N ARG A 39 -33.22 -45.22 6.00
CA ARG A 39 -33.52 -46.21 7.04
C ARG A 39 -32.28 -46.94 7.56
N GLN A 40 -31.11 -46.79 6.93
CA GLN A 40 -29.84 -47.35 7.40
C GLN A 40 -29.12 -46.42 8.39
N ILE A 41 -29.61 -45.19 8.59
CA ILE A 41 -28.93 -44.16 9.38
C ILE A 41 -29.65 -43.98 10.71
N TRP A 42 -28.94 -44.22 11.81
CA TRP A 42 -29.46 -44.01 13.16
C TRP A 42 -29.51 -42.53 13.52
N VAL A 43 -30.63 -42.12 14.12
CA VAL A 43 -30.80 -40.79 14.72
C VAL A 43 -30.27 -40.84 16.15
N ASP A 44 -29.71 -39.73 16.63
CA ASP A 44 -29.30 -39.63 18.03
C ASP A 44 -30.48 -39.94 18.97
N PRO A 45 -30.31 -40.82 19.97
CA PRO A 45 -31.37 -41.15 20.93
C PRO A 45 -32.06 -39.91 21.52
N LYS A 46 -31.33 -38.81 21.73
CA LYS A 46 -31.88 -37.53 22.23
C LYS A 46 -32.89 -36.89 21.29
N HIS A 47 -32.85 -37.21 19.99
CA HIS A 47 -33.73 -36.65 18.97
C HIS A 47 -34.82 -37.61 18.50
N THR A 48 -34.74 -38.89 18.84
CA THR A 48 -35.79 -39.88 18.50
C THR A 48 -37.19 -39.55 19.04
N PRO A 49 -37.37 -38.90 20.22
CA PRO A 49 -38.70 -38.48 20.68
C PRO A 49 -39.40 -37.48 19.75
N PHE A 50 -38.64 -36.69 18.98
CA PHE A 50 -39.21 -35.74 18.02
C PHE A 50 -39.68 -36.40 16.71
N GLN A 51 -39.38 -37.68 16.50
CA GLN A 51 -39.87 -38.48 15.37
C GLN A 51 -40.96 -39.46 15.80
N ARG A 52 -41.69 -39.13 16.88
CA ARG A 52 -42.79 -39.96 17.37
C ARG A 52 -43.99 -39.86 16.44
N ILE A 53 -44.56 -41.01 16.08
CA ILE A 53 -45.77 -41.12 15.26
C ILE A 53 -46.84 -41.89 16.02
N LEU A 54 -48.10 -41.58 15.72
CA LEU A 54 -49.25 -42.39 16.13
C LEU A 54 -49.62 -43.30 14.97
N PHE A 55 -49.62 -44.61 15.20
CA PHE A 55 -50.01 -45.59 14.20
C PHE A 55 -51.28 -46.31 14.65
N ARG A 56 -52.30 -46.29 13.79
CA ARG A 56 -53.51 -47.07 13.96
C ARG A 56 -53.37 -48.36 13.16
N ASN A 57 -53.40 -49.51 13.84
CA ASN A 57 -53.37 -50.80 13.16
C ASN A 57 -54.73 -51.12 12.51
N LYS A 58 -54.81 -52.24 11.79
CA LYS A 58 -56.04 -52.68 11.09
C LYS A 58 -57.19 -52.96 12.07
N GLU A 59 -56.86 -53.27 13.31
CA GLU A 59 -57.80 -53.54 14.40
C GLU A 59 -58.28 -52.25 15.11
N GLY A 60 -57.84 -51.07 14.67
CA GLY A 60 -58.25 -49.78 15.22
C GLY A 60 -57.51 -49.35 16.49
N LEU A 61 -56.61 -50.18 17.05
CA LEU A 61 -55.74 -49.80 18.16
C LEU A 61 -54.71 -48.74 17.72
N ILE A 62 -54.63 -47.67 18.50
CA ILE A 62 -53.62 -46.62 18.33
C ILE A 62 -52.44 -46.93 19.26
N ARG A 63 -51.23 -46.95 18.70
CA ARG A 63 -49.97 -47.06 19.44
C ARG A 63 -49.04 -45.94 19.01
N ASP A 64 -48.21 -45.45 19.93
CA ASP A 64 -47.13 -44.53 19.61
C ASP A 64 -45.83 -45.30 19.30
N TYR A 65 -45.09 -44.80 18.31
CA TYR A 65 -43.81 -45.36 17.90
C TYR A 65 -42.79 -44.24 17.76
N GLU A 66 -41.58 -44.45 18.27
CA GLU A 66 -40.44 -43.57 18.02
C GLU A 66 -39.60 -44.13 16.87
N LEU A 67 -39.49 -43.36 15.80
CA LEU A 67 -38.65 -43.74 14.66
C LEU A 67 -37.18 -43.52 15.03
N LYS A 68 -36.39 -44.60 14.99
CA LYS A 68 -34.98 -44.56 15.40
C LYS A 68 -34.00 -44.20 14.28
N THR A 69 -34.48 -44.15 13.05
CA THR A 69 -33.67 -43.90 11.86
C THR A 69 -34.12 -42.65 11.13
N VAL A 70 -33.26 -42.09 10.28
CA VAL A 70 -33.61 -40.90 9.51
C VAL A 70 -34.86 -41.19 8.68
N THR A 71 -35.85 -40.31 8.78
CA THR A 71 -37.17 -40.48 8.16
C THR A 71 -37.39 -39.44 7.07
N PHE A 72 -37.99 -39.88 5.96
CA PHE A 72 -38.38 -39.01 4.85
C PHE A 72 -39.38 -37.94 5.29
N GLY A 73 -39.36 -36.78 4.63
CA GLY A 73 -40.26 -35.66 4.92
C GLY A 73 -39.79 -34.75 6.07
N VAL A 74 -38.68 -35.08 6.73
CA VAL A 74 -38.03 -34.19 7.70
C VAL A 74 -37.00 -33.32 6.96
N ASN A 75 -37.01 -32.01 7.24
CA ASN A 75 -36.15 -31.01 6.58
C ASN A 75 -34.64 -31.34 6.64
N CYS A 76 -34.15 -31.98 7.72
CA CYS A 76 -32.75 -32.31 7.89
C CYS A 76 -32.35 -33.65 7.27
N ALA A 77 -33.30 -34.47 6.82
CA ALA A 77 -33.04 -35.82 6.34
C ALA A 77 -32.05 -35.86 5.16
N PRO A 78 -32.18 -35.04 4.09
CA PRO A 78 -31.23 -35.07 2.97
C PRO A 78 -29.81 -34.71 3.39
N PHE A 79 -29.67 -33.70 4.26
CA PHE A 79 -28.37 -33.29 4.80
C PHE A 79 -27.72 -34.43 5.58
N LEU A 80 -28.45 -35.06 6.51
CA LEU A 80 -27.94 -36.17 7.32
C LEU A 80 -27.51 -37.36 6.44
N ALA A 81 -28.34 -37.71 5.46
CA ALA A 81 -28.08 -38.80 4.52
C ALA A 81 -26.75 -38.61 3.78
N ILE A 82 -26.57 -37.43 3.18
CA ILE A 82 -25.37 -37.13 2.38
C ILE A 82 -24.14 -36.92 3.28
N ARG A 83 -24.30 -36.27 4.44
CA ARG A 83 -23.19 -36.01 5.38
C ARG A 83 -22.60 -37.31 5.94
N VAL A 84 -23.43 -38.33 6.16
CA VAL A 84 -23.00 -39.67 6.58
C VAL A 84 -22.15 -40.32 5.50
N LEU A 85 -22.56 -40.24 4.22
CA LEU A 85 -21.76 -40.76 3.10
C LEU A 85 -20.43 -40.00 2.95
N GLN A 86 -20.44 -38.68 3.08
CA GLN A 86 -19.20 -37.88 3.05
C GLN A 86 -18.24 -38.22 4.20
N GLN A 87 -18.80 -38.51 5.40
CA GLN A 87 -18.00 -39.00 6.52
C GLN A 87 -17.37 -40.35 6.18
N LEU A 88 -18.20 -41.29 5.72
CA LEU A 88 -17.76 -42.63 5.33
C LEU A 88 -16.64 -42.56 4.30
N ALA A 89 -16.79 -41.72 3.28
CA ALA A 89 -15.76 -41.53 2.26
C ALA A 89 -14.43 -41.05 2.87
N SER A 90 -14.45 -40.26 3.93
CA SER A 90 -13.24 -39.81 4.63
C SER A 90 -12.63 -40.93 5.47
N ASP A 91 -13.47 -41.67 6.19
CA ASP A 91 -13.04 -42.75 7.08
C ASP A 91 -12.40 -43.91 6.30
N VAL A 92 -12.90 -44.22 5.11
CA VAL A 92 -12.39 -45.33 4.28
C VAL A 92 -11.31 -44.92 3.28
N GLN A 93 -10.95 -43.63 3.19
CA GLN A 93 -10.09 -43.11 2.13
C GLN A 93 -8.74 -43.82 2.01
N SER A 94 -8.12 -44.17 3.14
CA SER A 94 -6.82 -44.87 3.18
C SER A 94 -6.91 -46.33 2.71
N ARG A 95 -8.05 -46.99 2.94
CA ARG A 95 -8.26 -48.41 2.63
C ARG A 95 -8.91 -48.64 1.26
N PHE A 96 -9.84 -47.78 0.87
CA PHE A 96 -10.65 -47.88 -0.35
C PHE A 96 -10.67 -46.53 -1.09
N PRO A 97 -9.54 -46.10 -1.70
CA PRO A 97 -9.42 -44.78 -2.31
C PRO A 97 -10.35 -44.58 -3.51
N LYS A 98 -10.62 -45.60 -4.33
CA LYS A 98 -11.54 -45.47 -5.48
C LYS A 98 -12.99 -45.35 -5.02
N ALA A 99 -13.38 -46.12 -4.00
CA ALA A 99 -14.70 -46.00 -3.38
C ALA A 99 -14.90 -44.63 -2.75
N SER A 100 -13.92 -44.14 -2.00
CA SER A 100 -13.96 -42.80 -1.39
C SER A 100 -14.18 -41.70 -2.44
N ARG A 101 -13.50 -41.77 -3.58
CA ARG A 101 -13.71 -40.85 -4.71
C ARG A 101 -15.15 -40.93 -5.26
N ILE A 102 -15.70 -42.14 -5.42
CA ILE A 102 -17.07 -42.33 -5.91
C ILE A 102 -18.10 -41.75 -4.96
N ILE A 103 -17.99 -42.09 -3.68
CA ILE A 103 -18.95 -41.65 -2.66
C ILE A 103 -18.99 -40.12 -2.57
N ARG A 104 -17.86 -39.43 -2.77
CA ARG A 104 -17.80 -37.95 -2.76
C ARG A 104 -18.35 -37.30 -4.03
N SER A 105 -18.06 -37.88 -5.20
CA SER A 105 -18.15 -37.14 -6.47
C SER A 105 -19.15 -37.71 -7.48
N PHE A 106 -19.59 -38.94 -7.31
CA PHE A 106 -20.38 -39.74 -8.28
C PHE A 106 -21.64 -40.36 -7.67
N MET A 107 -22.07 -39.87 -6.50
CA MET A 107 -23.33 -40.24 -5.86
C MET A 107 -24.33 -39.10 -5.97
N TYR A 108 -25.57 -39.43 -6.28
CA TYR A 108 -26.74 -38.56 -6.22
C TYR A 108 -27.74 -39.17 -5.25
N VAL A 109 -27.79 -38.63 -4.03
CA VAL A 109 -28.58 -39.21 -2.93
C VAL A 109 -28.21 -40.69 -2.70
N ASP A 110 -29.08 -41.62 -3.05
CA ASP A 110 -28.91 -43.07 -2.93
C ASP A 110 -28.36 -43.74 -4.21
N ASP A 111 -28.44 -43.05 -5.35
CA ASP A 111 -27.94 -43.53 -6.64
C ASP A 111 -26.43 -43.31 -6.82
N VAL A 112 -25.78 -44.32 -7.38
CA VAL A 112 -24.38 -44.30 -7.83
C VAL A 112 -24.36 -44.22 -9.35
N LEU A 113 -23.70 -43.21 -9.91
CA LEU A 113 -23.47 -43.05 -11.35
C LEU A 113 -21.97 -42.97 -11.62
N ALA A 114 -21.32 -44.13 -11.70
CA ALA A 114 -19.86 -44.22 -11.77
C ALA A 114 -19.38 -45.05 -12.96
N GLY A 115 -18.07 -45.03 -13.19
CA GLY A 115 -17.45 -45.75 -14.29
C GLY A 115 -15.93 -45.73 -14.25
N ALA A 116 -15.33 -46.29 -15.29
CA ALA A 116 -13.90 -46.37 -15.52
C ALA A 116 -13.59 -46.46 -17.03
N ASP A 117 -12.31 -46.42 -17.38
CA ASP A 117 -11.84 -46.52 -18.77
C ASP A 117 -11.59 -47.95 -19.23
N SER A 118 -11.52 -48.91 -18.29
CA SER A 118 -11.42 -50.35 -18.57
C SER A 118 -12.42 -51.17 -17.73
N THR A 119 -12.77 -52.35 -18.23
CA THR A 119 -13.66 -53.30 -17.55
C THR A 119 -13.07 -53.83 -16.24
N ASP A 120 -11.76 -54.07 -16.19
CA ASP A 120 -11.07 -54.54 -14.98
C ASP A 120 -11.02 -53.46 -13.91
N GLU A 121 -10.77 -52.21 -14.30
CA GLU A 121 -10.81 -51.08 -13.38
C GLU A 121 -12.24 -50.87 -12.84
N ALA A 122 -13.27 -50.96 -13.68
CA ALA A 122 -14.65 -50.87 -13.24
C ALA A 122 -14.99 -51.96 -12.20
N ARG A 123 -14.58 -53.21 -12.44
CA ARG A 123 -14.77 -54.32 -11.48
C ARG A 123 -14.06 -54.10 -10.15
N LEU A 124 -12.80 -53.66 -10.18
CA LEU A 124 -12.05 -53.33 -8.97
C LEU A 124 -12.77 -52.25 -8.17
N THR A 125 -13.24 -51.22 -8.87
CA THR A 125 -13.97 -50.09 -8.30
C THR A 125 -15.29 -50.53 -7.65
N ILE A 126 -16.04 -51.44 -8.28
CA ILE A 126 -17.25 -52.06 -7.69
C ILE A 126 -16.91 -52.80 -6.39
N ARG A 127 -15.83 -53.60 -6.38
CA ARG A 127 -15.44 -54.35 -5.17
C ARG A 127 -15.07 -53.43 -4.01
N GLU A 128 -14.27 -52.40 -4.26
CA GLU A 128 -13.95 -51.40 -3.23
C GLU A 128 -15.21 -50.70 -2.73
N LEU A 129 -16.11 -50.30 -3.64
CA LEU A 129 -17.34 -49.59 -3.29
C LEU A 129 -18.28 -50.46 -2.44
N GLN A 130 -18.48 -51.72 -2.83
CA GLN A 130 -19.26 -52.68 -2.06
C GLN A 130 -18.67 -52.90 -0.66
N ALA A 131 -17.35 -53.07 -0.55
CA ALA A 131 -16.68 -53.26 0.73
C ALA A 131 -16.81 -52.01 1.64
N ALA A 132 -16.59 -50.82 1.08
CA ALA A 132 -16.72 -49.55 1.79
C ALA A 132 -18.13 -49.32 2.32
N LEU A 133 -19.16 -49.41 1.46
CA LEU A 133 -20.53 -49.17 1.87
C LEU A 133 -21.08 -50.27 2.79
N SER A 134 -20.70 -51.53 2.58
CA SER A 134 -21.07 -52.64 3.49
C SER A 134 -20.50 -52.46 4.88
N SER A 135 -19.29 -51.88 5.02
CA SER A 135 -18.67 -51.61 6.33
C SER A 135 -19.49 -50.63 7.20
N ALA A 136 -20.38 -49.85 6.57
CA ALA A 136 -21.26 -48.90 7.23
C ALA A 136 -22.76 -49.26 7.16
N GLY A 137 -23.09 -50.47 6.69
CA GLY A 137 -24.49 -50.94 6.63
C GLY A 137 -25.29 -50.41 5.43
N PHE A 138 -24.63 -50.00 4.34
CA PHE A 138 -25.28 -49.50 3.12
C PHE A 138 -25.19 -50.53 1.97
N PRO A 139 -26.06 -51.56 1.92
CA PRO A 139 -26.02 -52.54 0.84
C PRO A 139 -26.51 -51.95 -0.49
N LEU A 140 -25.73 -52.16 -1.55
CA LEU A 140 -26.07 -51.74 -2.92
C LEU A 140 -26.91 -52.80 -3.65
N ARG A 141 -27.94 -52.33 -4.36
CA ARG A 141 -28.87 -53.10 -5.20
C ARG A 141 -29.07 -52.41 -6.56
N LYS A 142 -29.93 -52.97 -7.41
CA LYS A 142 -30.29 -52.45 -8.73
C LYS A 142 -29.07 -52.20 -9.64
N TRP A 143 -28.10 -53.12 -9.61
CA TRP A 143 -26.89 -53.01 -10.41
C TRP A 143 -27.17 -53.14 -11.91
N THR A 144 -26.69 -52.18 -12.70
CA THR A 144 -26.69 -52.22 -14.17
C THR A 144 -25.39 -51.64 -14.72
N SER A 145 -25.06 -51.95 -15.97
CA SER A 145 -23.80 -51.56 -16.63
C SER A 145 -23.95 -51.65 -18.14
N ASN A 146 -23.24 -50.80 -18.89
CA ASN A 146 -23.20 -50.89 -20.36
C ASN A 146 -22.46 -52.13 -20.88
N HIS A 147 -21.71 -52.82 -20.02
CA HIS A 147 -20.97 -54.02 -20.40
C HIS A 147 -21.20 -55.17 -19.42
N LYS A 148 -21.63 -56.33 -19.95
CA LYS A 148 -22.00 -57.52 -19.14
C LYS A 148 -20.86 -58.03 -18.26
N ALA A 149 -19.61 -57.94 -18.72
CA ALA A 149 -18.46 -58.41 -17.94
C ALA A 149 -18.35 -57.70 -16.58
N ILE A 150 -18.76 -56.43 -16.47
CA ILE A 150 -18.64 -55.65 -15.24
C ILE A 150 -19.55 -56.20 -14.13
N LEU A 151 -20.68 -56.80 -14.50
CA LEU A 151 -21.64 -57.41 -13.57
C LEU A 151 -21.26 -58.83 -13.13
N ALA A 152 -20.13 -59.36 -13.59
CA ALA A 152 -19.67 -60.68 -13.18
C ALA A 152 -19.34 -60.70 -11.68
N GLY A 153 -19.94 -61.64 -10.95
CA GLY A 153 -19.83 -61.72 -9.48
C GLY A 153 -20.93 -60.99 -8.71
N ILE A 154 -21.82 -60.24 -9.38
CA ILE A 154 -23.01 -59.65 -8.75
C ILE A 154 -24.19 -60.63 -8.87
N PRO A 155 -24.86 -61.02 -7.78
CA PRO A 155 -26.04 -61.91 -7.81
C PRO A 155 -27.17 -61.34 -8.68
N SER A 156 -27.88 -62.20 -9.42
CA SER A 156 -29.00 -61.78 -10.28
C SER A 156 -30.09 -61.01 -9.52
N ALA A 157 -30.39 -61.42 -8.28
CA ALA A 157 -31.35 -60.74 -7.40
C ALA A 157 -30.92 -59.32 -6.98
N HIS A 158 -29.66 -58.94 -7.17
CA HIS A 158 -29.16 -57.59 -6.85
C HIS A 158 -29.05 -56.71 -8.10
N ARG A 159 -29.28 -57.26 -9.30
CA ARG A 159 -29.25 -56.52 -10.57
C ARG A 159 -30.59 -55.84 -10.81
N LEU A 160 -30.59 -54.82 -11.65
CA LEU A 160 -31.84 -54.21 -12.11
C LEU A 160 -32.61 -55.20 -12.98
N HIS A 161 -33.92 -55.31 -12.77
CA HIS A 161 -34.79 -56.23 -13.52
C HIS A 161 -35.18 -55.68 -14.91
N THR A 162 -35.06 -54.37 -15.12
CA THR A 162 -35.32 -53.68 -16.38
C THR A 162 -34.03 -53.43 -17.15
N ASP A 163 -34.11 -53.37 -18.48
CA ASP A 163 -32.97 -53.09 -19.36
C ASP A 163 -32.61 -51.59 -19.44
N PHE A 164 -33.37 -50.73 -18.75
CA PHE A 164 -33.17 -49.29 -18.69
C PHE A 164 -33.18 -48.75 -17.25
N LEU A 165 -32.44 -47.65 -17.04
CA LEU A 165 -32.39 -46.86 -15.81
C LEU A 165 -33.18 -45.56 -16.01
N GLU A 166 -34.08 -45.23 -15.07
CA GLU A 166 -34.79 -43.95 -15.02
C GLU A 166 -34.00 -42.95 -14.18
N MET A 167 -33.82 -41.72 -14.68
CA MET A 167 -33.11 -40.65 -13.99
C MET A 167 -34.11 -39.57 -13.58
N GLU A 168 -34.63 -39.67 -12.35
CA GLU A 168 -35.63 -38.75 -11.79
C GLU A 168 -35.03 -37.86 -10.69
N GLU A 169 -35.60 -36.67 -10.50
CA GLU A 169 -35.32 -35.81 -9.35
C GLU A 169 -36.33 -36.13 -8.23
N GLU A 170 -35.86 -36.51 -7.03
CA GLU A 170 -36.70 -37.03 -5.91
C GLU A 170 -37.87 -36.10 -5.49
N SER A 171 -37.86 -34.82 -5.92
CA SER A 171 -38.85 -33.80 -5.53
C SER A 171 -40.11 -33.74 -6.42
N THR A 172 -40.13 -34.43 -7.56
CA THR A 172 -41.20 -34.28 -8.57
C THR A 172 -41.79 -35.64 -8.96
N ALA A 173 -42.87 -36.01 -8.29
CA ALA A 173 -43.61 -37.23 -8.61
C ALA A 173 -44.21 -37.15 -10.03
N LYS A 174 -43.80 -38.09 -10.90
CA LYS A 174 -44.34 -38.34 -12.26
C LYS A 174 -43.97 -37.30 -13.33
N THR A 175 -42.68 -37.03 -13.44
CA THR A 175 -42.06 -36.24 -14.52
C THR A 175 -41.41 -37.21 -15.51
N LEU A 176 -41.49 -36.97 -16.82
CA LEU A 176 -40.80 -37.79 -17.82
C LEU A 176 -39.31 -37.54 -17.71
N GLY A 177 -38.63 -38.41 -16.98
CA GLY A 177 -37.18 -38.36 -16.83
C GLY A 177 -36.44 -38.75 -18.11
N ILE A 178 -35.14 -38.48 -18.11
CA ILE A 178 -34.21 -39.10 -19.05
C ILE A 178 -34.12 -40.58 -18.68
N ARG A 179 -34.24 -41.48 -19.67
CA ARG A 179 -33.95 -42.91 -19.48
C ARG A 179 -32.64 -43.26 -20.15
N TRP A 180 -31.88 -44.17 -19.55
CA TRP A 180 -30.65 -44.72 -20.12
C TRP A 180 -30.83 -46.21 -20.43
N LYS A 181 -30.53 -46.61 -21.67
CA LYS A 181 -30.57 -48.01 -22.11
C LYS A 181 -29.18 -48.61 -22.04
N ALA A 182 -28.96 -49.56 -21.13
CA ALA A 182 -27.63 -50.11 -20.88
C ALA A 182 -27.07 -50.88 -22.09
N THR A 183 -27.92 -51.55 -22.87
CA THR A 183 -27.47 -52.39 -24.00
C THR A 183 -26.92 -51.61 -25.18
N SER A 184 -27.52 -50.44 -25.49
CA SER A 184 -27.06 -49.57 -26.58
C SER A 184 -26.20 -48.39 -26.10
N ASP A 185 -26.15 -48.17 -24.78
CA ASP A 185 -25.43 -47.07 -24.12
C ASP A 185 -25.90 -45.66 -24.56
N GLU A 186 -27.22 -45.50 -24.64
CA GLU A 186 -27.88 -44.29 -25.12
C GLU A 186 -28.92 -43.78 -24.11
N PHE A 187 -29.03 -42.45 -24.05
CA PHE A 187 -30.15 -41.78 -23.42
C PHE A 187 -31.31 -41.64 -24.40
N PHE A 188 -32.53 -41.78 -23.91
CA PHE A 188 -33.76 -41.58 -24.67
C PHE A 188 -34.84 -40.99 -23.79
N PHE A 189 -35.85 -40.40 -24.43
CA PHE A 189 -37.00 -39.80 -23.76
C PHE A 189 -38.24 -40.62 -24.02
N VAL A 190 -39.09 -40.76 -23.00
CA VAL A 190 -40.37 -41.43 -23.16
C VAL A 190 -41.45 -40.38 -23.23
N PRO A 191 -42.27 -40.35 -24.30
CA PRO A 191 -43.37 -39.41 -24.37
C PRO A 191 -44.41 -39.74 -23.27
N PRO A 192 -45.06 -38.74 -22.69
CA PRO A 192 -46.15 -38.98 -21.76
C PRO A 192 -47.36 -39.50 -22.53
N GLU A 193 -48.13 -40.40 -21.92
CA GLU A 193 -49.49 -40.69 -22.39
C GLU A 193 -50.37 -39.46 -22.13
N LEU A 194 -50.32 -38.48 -23.04
CA LEU A 194 -51.18 -37.30 -23.02
C LEU A 194 -52.32 -37.53 -24.02
N ALA A 195 -53.49 -37.89 -23.50
CA ALA A 195 -54.72 -37.78 -24.27
C ALA A 195 -55.02 -36.28 -24.50
N PRO A 196 -55.30 -35.83 -25.73
CA PRO A 196 -55.72 -34.46 -25.96
C PRO A 196 -57.02 -34.17 -25.22
N GLU A 197 -56.99 -33.25 -24.25
CA GLU A 197 -58.18 -32.80 -23.53
C GLU A 197 -58.99 -31.77 -24.36
N SER A 198 -60.30 -31.71 -24.11
CA SER A 198 -61.23 -30.79 -24.77
C SER A 198 -61.05 -29.33 -24.37
N SER A 199 -60.51 -29.10 -23.17
CA SER A 199 -60.11 -27.78 -22.66
C SER A 199 -58.77 -27.90 -21.94
N TYR A 200 -58.05 -26.78 -21.88
CA TYR A 200 -56.82 -26.68 -21.09
C TYR A 200 -56.89 -25.40 -20.29
N THR A 201 -56.41 -25.46 -19.05
CA THR A 201 -56.19 -24.30 -18.21
C THR A 201 -54.72 -23.92 -18.21
N LYS A 202 -54.43 -22.70 -17.76
CA LYS A 202 -53.05 -22.23 -17.52
C LYS A 202 -52.27 -23.18 -16.59
N ARG A 203 -52.92 -23.69 -15.54
CA ARG A 203 -52.35 -24.68 -14.62
C ARG A 203 -52.02 -26.01 -15.34
N ALA A 204 -52.92 -26.49 -16.19
CA ALA A 204 -52.73 -27.73 -16.94
C ALA A 204 -51.52 -27.62 -17.89
N VAL A 205 -51.40 -26.53 -18.64
CA VAL A 205 -50.25 -26.28 -19.52
C VAL A 205 -48.94 -26.25 -18.74
N LEU A 206 -48.89 -25.50 -17.62
CA LEU A 206 -47.68 -25.42 -16.80
C LEU A 206 -47.29 -26.79 -16.24
N SER A 207 -48.25 -27.58 -15.76
CA SER A 207 -48.00 -28.94 -15.28
C SER A 207 -47.44 -29.84 -16.38
N GLN A 208 -47.97 -29.76 -17.60
CA GLN A 208 -47.47 -30.52 -18.75
C GLN A 208 -46.07 -30.09 -19.19
N ILE A 209 -45.76 -28.78 -19.15
CA ILE A 209 -44.40 -28.29 -19.41
C ILE A 209 -43.43 -28.81 -18.34
N ALA A 210 -43.83 -28.78 -17.07
CA ALA A 210 -43.01 -29.27 -15.97
C ALA A 210 -42.75 -30.78 -16.07
N ARG A 211 -43.67 -31.56 -16.66
CA ARG A 211 -43.49 -32.99 -16.95
C ARG A 211 -42.35 -33.29 -17.92
N LEU A 212 -41.90 -32.33 -18.73
CA LEU A 212 -40.72 -32.49 -19.58
C LEU A 212 -39.46 -32.22 -18.76
N PHE A 213 -38.92 -33.27 -18.16
CA PHE A 213 -37.69 -33.19 -17.40
C PHE A 213 -36.47 -33.40 -18.32
N ASP A 214 -35.80 -32.31 -18.65
CA ASP A 214 -34.56 -32.30 -19.43
C ASP A 214 -33.45 -31.58 -18.66
N PRO A 215 -32.82 -32.25 -17.67
CA PRO A 215 -31.81 -31.64 -16.80
C PRO A 215 -30.54 -31.22 -17.57
N ALA A 216 -30.19 -31.90 -18.66
CA ALA A 216 -29.02 -31.59 -19.48
C ALA A 216 -29.30 -30.54 -20.58
N GLY A 217 -30.58 -30.28 -20.88
CA GLY A 217 -31.02 -29.31 -21.88
C GLY A 217 -30.88 -29.79 -23.32
N TRP A 218 -30.86 -31.10 -23.58
CA TRP A 218 -30.72 -31.65 -24.93
C TRP A 218 -31.92 -31.33 -25.84
N LEU A 219 -33.11 -31.17 -25.26
CA LEU A 219 -34.35 -30.77 -25.91
C LEU A 219 -34.61 -29.27 -25.80
N ALA A 220 -33.62 -28.46 -25.40
CA ALA A 220 -33.78 -27.03 -25.19
C ALA A 220 -34.46 -26.27 -26.37
N PRO A 221 -34.15 -26.54 -27.66
CA PRO A 221 -34.83 -25.93 -28.80
C PRO A 221 -36.31 -26.29 -28.93
N PHE A 222 -36.72 -27.46 -28.45
CA PHE A 222 -38.12 -27.87 -28.44
C PHE A 222 -38.85 -27.29 -27.23
N ILE A 223 -38.25 -27.41 -26.04
CA ILE A 223 -38.82 -26.95 -24.76
C ILE A 223 -38.99 -25.43 -24.72
N VAL A 224 -38.10 -24.65 -25.36
CA VAL A 224 -38.23 -23.18 -25.36
C VAL A 224 -39.55 -22.73 -25.98
N ARG A 225 -40.09 -23.46 -26.96
CA ARG A 225 -41.38 -23.15 -27.60
C ARG A 225 -42.54 -23.22 -26.62
N SER A 226 -42.52 -24.21 -25.71
CA SER A 226 -43.54 -24.33 -24.67
C SER A 226 -43.41 -23.24 -23.61
N LYS A 227 -42.18 -22.88 -23.24
CA LYS A 227 -41.90 -21.77 -22.32
C LYS A 227 -42.35 -20.41 -22.89
N ILE A 228 -42.13 -20.17 -24.19
CA ILE A 228 -42.61 -18.96 -24.85
C ILE A 228 -44.14 -18.96 -24.94
N PHE A 229 -44.75 -20.10 -25.30
CA PHE A 229 -46.21 -20.23 -25.29
C PHE A 229 -46.82 -19.95 -23.90
N MET A 230 -46.15 -20.40 -22.83
CA MET A 230 -46.56 -20.07 -21.48
C MET A 230 -46.52 -18.55 -21.24
N GLN A 231 -45.46 -17.86 -21.67
CA GLN A 231 -45.39 -16.39 -21.60
C GLN A 231 -46.53 -15.70 -22.36
N GLU A 232 -46.93 -16.22 -23.53
CA GLU A 232 -48.09 -15.71 -24.26
C GLU A 232 -49.39 -15.85 -23.45
N ILE A 233 -49.59 -16.97 -22.74
CA ILE A 233 -50.77 -17.16 -21.87
C ILE A 233 -50.77 -16.12 -20.74
N TRP A 234 -49.60 -15.83 -20.15
CA TRP A 234 -49.48 -14.80 -19.12
C TRP A 234 -49.86 -13.40 -19.61
N LEU A 235 -49.61 -13.10 -20.89
CA LEU A 235 -49.97 -11.80 -21.48
C LEU A 235 -51.46 -11.64 -21.77
N GLN A 236 -52.24 -12.73 -21.77
CA GLN A 236 -53.70 -12.71 -21.92
C GLN A 236 -54.43 -12.41 -20.61
N ASP A 237 -53.71 -12.23 -19.50
CA ASP A 237 -54.25 -11.94 -18.16
C ASP A 237 -55.31 -12.96 -17.66
N LEU A 238 -55.14 -14.23 -18.05
CA LEU A 238 -56.00 -15.33 -17.62
C LEU A 238 -55.65 -15.81 -16.21
N GLY A 239 -56.68 -16.15 -15.43
CA GLY A 239 -56.61 -16.87 -14.17
C GLY A 239 -56.02 -18.27 -14.30
N TRP A 240 -55.74 -18.92 -13.17
CA TRP A 240 -55.06 -20.23 -13.16
C TRP A 240 -55.91 -21.36 -13.76
N ASP A 241 -57.21 -21.29 -13.53
CA ASP A 241 -58.18 -22.33 -13.86
C ASP A 241 -59.15 -21.89 -14.95
N ASP A 242 -58.89 -20.73 -15.57
CA ASP A 242 -59.63 -20.24 -16.74
C ASP A 242 -59.27 -21.06 -17.99
N GLU A 243 -60.26 -21.28 -18.87
CA GLU A 243 -60.05 -21.97 -20.13
C GLU A 243 -59.24 -21.13 -21.12
N LEU A 244 -58.31 -21.78 -21.84
CA LEU A 244 -57.58 -21.12 -22.92
C LEU A 244 -58.50 -20.77 -24.10
N PRO A 245 -58.30 -19.59 -24.73
CA PRO A 245 -58.94 -19.21 -25.98
C PRO A 245 -58.75 -20.28 -27.07
N SER A 246 -59.72 -20.41 -27.97
CA SER A 246 -59.77 -21.46 -29.00
C SER A 246 -58.49 -21.54 -29.84
N GLU A 247 -57.93 -20.39 -30.25
CA GLU A 247 -56.70 -20.33 -31.04
C GLU A 247 -55.48 -20.88 -30.26
N MET A 248 -55.30 -20.45 -29.01
CA MET A 248 -54.20 -20.91 -28.16
C MET A 248 -54.34 -22.41 -27.84
N ARG A 249 -55.58 -22.86 -27.60
CA ARG A 249 -55.93 -24.26 -27.38
C ARG A 249 -55.51 -25.13 -28.56
N GLN A 250 -55.85 -24.74 -29.79
CA GLN A 250 -55.48 -25.46 -31.00
C GLN A 250 -53.94 -25.50 -31.20
N ARG A 251 -53.25 -24.39 -30.94
CA ARG A 251 -51.77 -24.33 -30.99
C ARG A 251 -51.14 -25.27 -29.96
N TRP A 252 -51.67 -25.33 -28.74
CA TRP A 252 -51.19 -26.25 -27.70
C TRP A 252 -51.44 -27.72 -28.07
N GLN A 253 -52.64 -28.05 -28.55
CA GLN A 253 -52.95 -29.41 -29.02
C GLN A 253 -52.03 -29.84 -30.18
N SER A 254 -51.74 -28.95 -31.13
CA SER A 254 -50.79 -29.21 -32.21
C SER A 254 -49.37 -29.45 -31.69
N PHE A 255 -48.95 -28.69 -30.66
CA PHE A 255 -47.68 -28.91 -29.98
C PHE A 255 -47.63 -30.29 -29.30
N LEU A 256 -48.68 -30.68 -28.55
CA LEU A 256 -48.77 -31.98 -27.88
C LEU A 256 -48.80 -33.17 -28.83
N ARG A 257 -49.50 -33.09 -29.96
CA ARG A 257 -49.52 -34.17 -30.97
C ARG A 257 -48.13 -34.53 -31.49
N ARG A 258 -47.21 -33.57 -31.47
CA ARG A 258 -45.83 -33.77 -31.94
C ARG A 258 -44.91 -34.37 -30.87
N TYR A 259 -45.39 -34.59 -29.64
CA TYR A 259 -44.61 -35.21 -28.55
C TYR A 259 -44.28 -36.67 -28.80
N SER A 260 -45.11 -37.39 -29.56
CA SER A 260 -44.93 -38.83 -29.75
C SER A 260 -43.56 -39.17 -30.35
N ALA A 261 -42.96 -38.27 -31.14
CA ALA A 261 -41.64 -38.46 -31.75
C ALA A 261 -40.45 -38.25 -30.80
N LEU A 262 -40.68 -38.03 -29.49
CA LEU A 262 -39.60 -37.93 -28.49
C LEU A 262 -38.81 -39.24 -28.36
N ASP A 263 -39.47 -40.36 -28.63
CA ASP A 263 -38.87 -41.69 -28.62
C ASP A 263 -37.81 -41.91 -29.71
N GLN A 264 -37.82 -41.08 -30.77
CA GLN A 264 -36.84 -41.12 -31.86
C GLN A 264 -35.50 -40.46 -31.50
N ILE A 265 -35.45 -39.65 -30.43
CA ILE A 265 -34.23 -38.98 -30.02
C ILE A 265 -33.40 -39.93 -29.14
N HIS A 266 -32.31 -40.40 -29.72
CA HIS A 266 -31.30 -41.21 -29.05
C HIS A 266 -29.99 -40.45 -28.94
N ILE A 267 -29.46 -40.32 -27.73
CA ILE A 267 -28.26 -39.54 -27.44
C ILE A 267 -27.20 -40.49 -26.89
N PRO A 268 -26.05 -40.66 -27.56
CA PRO A 268 -24.95 -41.45 -27.02
C PRO A 268 -24.52 -40.96 -25.64
N ARG A 269 -24.49 -41.86 -24.66
CA ARG A 269 -24.01 -41.51 -23.31
C ARG A 269 -22.53 -41.14 -23.39
N TRP A 270 -21.70 -42.04 -23.92
CA TRP A 270 -20.26 -41.83 -23.96
C TRP A 270 -19.86 -40.75 -24.97
N VAL A 271 -19.12 -39.74 -24.52
CA VAL A 271 -18.64 -38.66 -25.40
C VAL A 271 -17.37 -39.01 -26.19
N GLY A 272 -16.81 -40.21 -26.02
CA GLY A 272 -15.56 -40.63 -26.66
C GLY A 272 -14.29 -40.38 -25.85
N SER A 273 -14.43 -39.87 -24.61
CA SER A 273 -13.31 -39.58 -23.70
C SER A 273 -12.54 -40.84 -23.28
N ARG A 274 -11.20 -40.76 -23.27
CA ARG A 274 -10.26 -41.82 -22.87
C ARG A 274 -8.99 -41.19 -22.27
N PRO A 275 -8.14 -41.94 -21.56
CA PRO A 275 -6.83 -41.43 -21.15
C PRO A 275 -6.01 -40.96 -22.37
N ALA A 276 -5.27 -39.86 -22.21
CA ALA A 276 -4.38 -39.26 -23.21
C ALA A 276 -5.02 -38.70 -24.50
N VAL A 277 -6.34 -38.50 -24.55
CA VAL A 277 -7.01 -37.80 -25.68
C VAL A 277 -7.10 -36.30 -25.40
N LYS A 278 -7.07 -35.51 -26.48
CA LYS A 278 -7.25 -34.06 -26.37
C LYS A 278 -8.75 -33.75 -26.33
N VAL A 279 -9.20 -33.19 -25.21
CA VAL A 279 -10.58 -32.74 -25.02
C VAL A 279 -10.58 -31.22 -25.07
N GLU A 280 -11.54 -30.63 -25.77
CA GLU A 280 -11.83 -29.19 -25.87
C GLU A 280 -13.33 -28.93 -25.68
N HIS A 281 -13.69 -27.78 -25.10
CA HIS A 281 -15.10 -27.39 -24.92
C HIS A 281 -15.43 -26.16 -25.76
N HIS A 282 -16.57 -26.18 -26.45
CA HIS A 282 -17.01 -25.11 -27.34
C HIS A 282 -18.42 -24.67 -26.97
N GLY A 283 -18.53 -23.47 -26.42
CA GLY A 283 -19.78 -22.84 -26.04
C GLY A 283 -20.31 -21.92 -27.14
N PHE A 284 -21.57 -22.07 -27.53
CA PHE A 284 -22.26 -21.19 -28.48
C PHE A 284 -23.40 -20.48 -27.77
N CYS A 285 -23.60 -19.20 -28.06
CA CYS A 285 -24.74 -18.44 -27.57
C CYS A 285 -25.43 -17.66 -28.68
N ASP A 286 -26.73 -17.46 -28.50
CA ASP A 286 -27.54 -16.64 -29.40
C ASP A 286 -28.75 -16.04 -28.65
N ALA A 287 -29.36 -15.01 -29.23
CA ALA A 287 -30.62 -14.46 -28.78
C ALA A 287 -31.55 -14.07 -29.93
N SER A 288 -32.84 -14.36 -29.73
CA SER A 288 -33.95 -13.81 -30.49
C SER A 288 -34.72 -12.80 -29.63
N GLU A 289 -35.70 -12.13 -30.23
CA GLU A 289 -36.61 -11.23 -29.49
C GLU A 289 -37.48 -11.98 -28.46
N ARG A 290 -37.62 -13.31 -28.60
CA ARG A 290 -38.52 -14.13 -27.76
C ARG A 290 -37.78 -14.95 -26.71
N ALA A 291 -36.56 -15.38 -26.98
CA ALA A 291 -35.74 -16.15 -26.05
C ALA A 291 -34.26 -16.06 -26.41
N TYR A 292 -33.40 -16.40 -25.46
CA TYR A 292 -31.96 -16.52 -25.66
C TYR A 292 -31.46 -17.85 -25.11
N GLY A 293 -30.42 -18.39 -25.73
CA GLY A 293 -29.95 -19.74 -25.51
C GLY A 293 -28.45 -19.85 -25.52
N ALA A 294 -27.95 -20.90 -24.88
CA ALA A 294 -26.54 -21.28 -24.91
C ALA A 294 -26.42 -22.81 -24.98
N ALA A 295 -25.44 -23.31 -25.73
CA ALA A 295 -25.14 -24.72 -25.89
C ALA A 295 -23.63 -24.96 -25.77
N ILE A 296 -23.21 -25.98 -25.02
CA ILE A 296 -21.81 -26.37 -24.89
C ILE A 296 -21.64 -27.74 -25.56
N TYR A 297 -20.63 -27.81 -26.41
CA TYR A 297 -20.18 -29.01 -27.11
C TYR A 297 -18.85 -29.47 -26.53
N VAL A 298 -18.64 -30.77 -26.55
CA VAL A 298 -17.34 -31.39 -26.31
C VAL A 298 -16.75 -31.82 -27.64
N ARG A 299 -15.50 -31.43 -27.88
CA ARG A 299 -14.69 -31.82 -29.03
C ARG A 299 -13.58 -32.75 -28.54
N ILE A 300 -13.52 -33.96 -29.08
CA ILE A 300 -12.52 -34.96 -28.71
C ILE A 300 -11.71 -35.32 -29.95
N GLU A 301 -10.39 -35.23 -29.81
CA GLU A 301 -9.44 -35.52 -30.89
C GLU A 301 -8.59 -36.73 -30.52
N VAL A 302 -8.70 -37.79 -31.34
CA VAL A 302 -7.98 -39.07 -31.22
C VAL A 302 -7.34 -39.39 -32.57
N ASP A 303 -6.01 -39.47 -32.64
CA ASP A 303 -5.29 -39.86 -33.86
C ASP A 303 -5.74 -39.12 -35.15
N ARG A 304 -6.03 -37.81 -35.02
CA ARG A 304 -6.57 -36.89 -36.06
C ARG A 304 -8.04 -37.08 -36.44
N LEU A 305 -8.76 -38.03 -35.84
CA LEU A 305 -10.21 -38.10 -35.90
C LEU A 305 -10.80 -37.19 -34.81
N VAL A 306 -11.75 -36.35 -35.20
CA VAL A 306 -12.39 -35.37 -34.32
C VAL A 306 -13.87 -35.70 -34.23
N GLU A 307 -14.32 -35.97 -33.02
CA GLU A 307 -15.74 -36.14 -32.72
C GLU A 307 -16.24 -34.94 -31.92
N VAL A 308 -17.41 -34.42 -32.30
CA VAL A 308 -18.06 -33.31 -31.64
C VAL A 308 -19.47 -33.74 -31.25
N GLN A 309 -19.82 -33.52 -29.99
CA GLN A 309 -21.13 -33.88 -29.45
C GLN A 309 -21.65 -32.80 -28.51
N LEU A 310 -22.97 -32.59 -28.53
CA LEU A 310 -23.65 -31.73 -27.57
C LEU A 310 -23.47 -32.28 -26.14
N LEU A 311 -22.89 -31.47 -25.26
CA LEU A 311 -22.75 -31.80 -23.85
C LEU A 311 -24.00 -31.38 -23.09
N THR A 312 -24.35 -30.10 -23.14
CA THR A 312 -25.46 -29.50 -22.40
C THR A 312 -25.92 -28.20 -23.05
N ALA A 313 -27.18 -27.81 -22.86
CA ALA A 313 -27.69 -26.51 -23.30
C ALA A 313 -28.68 -25.92 -22.29
N LYS A 314 -28.96 -24.62 -22.45
CA LYS A 314 -29.90 -23.90 -21.59
C LYS A 314 -30.58 -22.78 -22.35
N THR A 315 -31.87 -22.60 -22.10
CA THR A 315 -32.69 -21.55 -22.71
C THR A 315 -33.41 -20.73 -21.66
N ARG A 316 -33.59 -19.44 -21.94
CA ARG A 316 -34.39 -18.51 -21.15
C ARG A 316 -35.28 -17.68 -22.06
N VAL A 317 -36.53 -17.50 -21.65
CA VAL A 317 -37.47 -16.63 -22.36
C VAL A 317 -37.05 -15.17 -22.15
N ALA A 318 -37.16 -14.36 -23.20
CA ALA A 318 -36.84 -12.95 -23.16
C ALA A 318 -37.81 -12.21 -22.22
N PRO A 319 -37.36 -11.13 -21.54
CA PRO A 319 -38.25 -10.34 -20.69
C PRO A 319 -39.42 -9.75 -21.49
N VAL A 320 -40.60 -9.65 -20.87
CA VAL A 320 -41.78 -8.99 -21.47
C VAL A 320 -41.51 -7.52 -21.79
N LYS A 321 -40.70 -6.84 -20.96
CA LYS A 321 -40.27 -5.48 -21.24
C LYS A 321 -39.35 -5.49 -22.46
N THR A 322 -39.63 -4.62 -23.43
CA THR A 322 -38.83 -4.49 -24.65
C THR A 322 -37.37 -4.16 -24.34
N VAL A 323 -36.49 -5.08 -24.72
CA VAL A 323 -35.03 -4.95 -24.63
C VAL A 323 -34.50 -5.06 -26.06
N SER A 324 -33.52 -4.24 -26.42
CA SER A 324 -32.92 -4.31 -27.75
C SER A 324 -32.24 -5.65 -28.00
N LEU A 325 -32.27 -6.14 -29.24
CA LEU A 325 -31.66 -7.40 -29.63
C LEU A 325 -30.19 -7.53 -29.19
N PRO A 326 -29.31 -6.52 -29.36
CA PRO A 326 -27.92 -6.61 -28.88
C PRO A 326 -27.79 -6.84 -27.37
N ARG A 327 -28.71 -6.26 -26.58
CA ARG A 327 -28.74 -6.47 -25.13
C ARG A 327 -29.22 -7.88 -24.77
N LEU A 328 -30.08 -8.49 -25.58
CA LEU A 328 -30.49 -9.90 -25.44
C LEU A 328 -29.37 -10.85 -25.85
N GLU A 329 -28.65 -10.57 -26.94
CA GLU A 329 -27.45 -11.31 -27.37
C GLU A 329 -26.40 -11.30 -26.25
N LEU A 330 -26.17 -10.15 -25.60
CA LEU A 330 -25.30 -10.07 -24.42
C LEU A 330 -25.83 -10.87 -23.23
N CYS A 331 -27.15 -11.02 -23.08
CA CYS A 331 -27.72 -11.92 -22.07
C CYS A 331 -27.49 -13.40 -22.41
N GLY A 332 -27.52 -13.78 -23.70
CA GLY A 332 -27.10 -15.10 -24.18
C GLY A 332 -25.63 -15.38 -23.85
N ALA A 333 -24.75 -14.41 -24.08
CA ALA A 333 -23.33 -14.50 -23.74
C ALA A 333 -23.09 -14.67 -22.22
N VAL A 334 -23.84 -13.95 -21.38
CA VAL A 334 -23.81 -14.15 -19.92
C VAL A 334 -24.29 -15.55 -19.56
N LEU A 335 -25.41 -16.03 -20.16
CA LEU A 335 -25.94 -17.36 -19.90
C LEU A 335 -24.91 -18.45 -20.21
N LEU A 336 -24.21 -18.33 -21.34
CA LEU A 336 -23.14 -19.25 -21.71
C LEU A 336 -21.98 -19.21 -20.73
N SER A 337 -21.52 -18.00 -20.37
CA SER A 337 -20.38 -17.82 -19.47
C SER A 337 -20.63 -18.46 -18.10
N GLU A 338 -21.82 -18.25 -17.55
CA GLU A 338 -22.21 -18.80 -16.25
C GLU A 338 -22.42 -20.30 -16.30
N MET A 339 -22.99 -20.80 -17.39
CA MET A 339 -23.15 -22.24 -17.62
C MET A 339 -21.79 -22.93 -17.72
N ALA A 340 -20.84 -22.35 -18.47
CA ALA A 340 -19.48 -22.88 -18.60
C ALA A 340 -18.75 -22.87 -17.25
N ALA A 341 -18.80 -21.76 -16.50
CA ALA A 341 -18.16 -21.64 -15.19
C ALA A 341 -18.76 -22.58 -14.13
N ALA A 342 -20.05 -22.88 -14.20
CA ALA A 342 -20.70 -23.80 -13.27
C ALA A 342 -20.42 -25.28 -13.61
N ILE A 343 -20.35 -25.62 -14.90
CA ILE A 343 -20.32 -27.03 -15.34
C ILE A 343 -18.90 -27.53 -15.58
N LEU A 344 -18.08 -26.81 -16.33
CA LEU A 344 -16.79 -27.31 -16.83
C LEU A 344 -15.77 -27.64 -15.73
N PRO A 345 -15.63 -26.86 -14.63
CA PRO A 345 -14.69 -27.19 -13.55
C PRO A 345 -15.01 -28.50 -12.82
N ASN A 346 -16.27 -28.95 -12.90
CA ASN A 346 -16.74 -30.17 -12.26
C ASN A 346 -16.57 -31.41 -13.15
N MET A 347 -16.14 -31.25 -14.40
CA MET A 347 -15.95 -32.37 -15.32
C MET A 347 -14.61 -33.09 -15.04
N PRO A 348 -14.49 -34.39 -15.34
CA PRO A 348 -13.23 -35.13 -15.19
C PRO A 348 -12.04 -34.53 -15.97
N THR A 349 -12.32 -33.62 -16.91
CA THR A 349 -11.37 -32.90 -17.76
C THR A 349 -11.26 -31.40 -17.40
N ALA A 350 -11.32 -31.06 -16.10
CA ALA A 350 -11.34 -29.66 -15.61
C ALA A 350 -10.18 -28.76 -16.09
N SER A 351 -9.10 -29.30 -16.67
CA SER A 351 -7.96 -28.56 -17.22
C SER A 351 -8.05 -28.24 -18.72
N THR A 352 -9.19 -28.49 -19.35
CA THR A 352 -9.38 -28.32 -20.80
C THR A 352 -9.68 -26.87 -21.22
N SER A 353 -9.21 -26.45 -22.40
CA SER A 353 -9.55 -25.16 -23.01
C SER A 353 -11.02 -25.07 -23.41
N CYS A 354 -11.68 -23.97 -22.99
CA CYS A 354 -13.02 -23.59 -23.41
C CYS A 354 -12.99 -22.40 -24.37
N TYR A 355 -13.65 -22.51 -25.52
CA TYR A 355 -13.87 -21.44 -26.50
C TYR A 355 -15.34 -21.03 -26.51
N CYS A 356 -15.62 -19.73 -26.51
CA CYS A 356 -16.98 -19.19 -26.54
C CYS A 356 -17.25 -18.53 -27.90
N TRP A 357 -18.42 -18.77 -28.48
CA TRP A 357 -18.77 -18.38 -29.84
C TRP A 357 -20.10 -17.62 -29.83
N THR A 358 -20.12 -16.49 -30.53
CA THR A 358 -21.31 -15.66 -30.77
C THR A 358 -21.25 -15.11 -32.19
N ASP A 359 -22.40 -14.97 -32.83
CA ASP A 359 -22.53 -14.30 -34.13
C ASP A 359 -22.70 -12.77 -34.01
N SER A 360 -23.09 -12.30 -32.83
CA SER A 360 -23.12 -10.87 -32.51
C SER A 360 -21.72 -10.24 -32.46
N THR A 361 -21.35 -9.55 -33.54
CA THR A 361 -20.16 -8.68 -33.57
C THR A 361 -20.26 -7.52 -32.58
N ILE A 362 -21.47 -7.10 -32.19
CA ILE A 362 -21.69 -6.05 -31.18
C ILE A 362 -21.27 -6.55 -29.79
N VAL A 363 -21.65 -7.78 -29.42
CA VAL A 363 -21.23 -8.40 -28.15
C VAL A 363 -19.71 -8.55 -28.11
N LEU A 364 -19.08 -9.02 -29.19
CA LEU A 364 -17.61 -9.11 -29.26
C LEU A 364 -16.94 -7.74 -29.11
N ALA A 365 -17.48 -6.69 -29.72
CA ALA A 365 -16.98 -5.34 -29.57
C ALA A 365 -17.18 -4.79 -28.14
N TRP A 366 -18.24 -5.19 -27.44
CA TRP A 366 -18.45 -4.89 -26.02
C TRP A 366 -17.44 -5.56 -25.11
N LEU A 367 -17.12 -6.83 -25.38
CA LEU A 367 -16.13 -7.59 -24.63
C LEU A 367 -14.70 -7.11 -24.87
N ALA A 368 -14.39 -6.61 -26.06
CA ALA A 368 -13.06 -6.11 -26.42
C ALA A 368 -12.64 -4.83 -25.67
N LYS A 369 -13.58 -4.10 -25.03
CA LYS A 369 -13.25 -2.90 -24.23
C LYS A 369 -13.55 -3.10 -22.74
N PRO A 370 -12.82 -2.42 -21.84
CA PRO A 370 -13.10 -2.47 -20.41
C PRO A 370 -14.51 -2.01 -20.06
N ALA A 371 -15.16 -2.69 -19.11
CA ALA A 371 -16.55 -2.46 -18.70
C ALA A 371 -16.88 -0.99 -18.35
N CYS A 372 -15.91 -0.20 -17.87
CA CYS A 372 -16.09 1.21 -17.52
C CYS A 372 -16.47 2.13 -18.69
N HIS A 373 -16.28 1.68 -19.94
CA HIS A 373 -16.66 2.42 -21.15
C HIS A 373 -18.17 2.40 -21.42
N TRP A 374 -18.90 1.45 -20.84
CA TRP A 374 -20.28 1.15 -21.19
C TRP A 374 -21.30 1.68 -20.16
N THR A 375 -22.55 1.85 -20.59
CA THR A 375 -23.69 2.10 -19.69
C THR A 375 -23.85 0.95 -18.69
N THR A 376 -24.51 1.21 -17.56
CA THR A 376 -24.60 0.27 -16.42
C THR A 376 -25.09 -1.12 -16.81
N PHE A 377 -26.06 -1.24 -17.73
CA PHE A 377 -26.58 -2.54 -18.17
C PHE A 377 -25.50 -3.40 -18.84
N VAL A 378 -24.75 -2.81 -19.77
CA VAL A 378 -23.72 -3.48 -20.55
C VAL A 378 -22.47 -3.69 -19.69
N ALA A 379 -22.05 -2.68 -18.93
CA ALA A 379 -20.90 -2.75 -18.03
C ALA A 379 -21.02 -3.91 -17.03
N ASN A 380 -22.18 -4.08 -16.38
CA ASN A 380 -22.39 -5.14 -15.41
C ASN A 380 -22.32 -6.54 -16.05
N ARG A 381 -22.82 -6.71 -17.28
CA ARG A 381 -22.80 -7.99 -17.99
C ARG A 381 -21.44 -8.34 -18.56
N VAL A 382 -20.74 -7.36 -19.14
CA VAL A 382 -19.34 -7.52 -19.56
C VAL A 382 -18.47 -7.92 -18.36
N THR A 383 -18.71 -7.31 -17.20
CA THR A 383 -18.00 -7.70 -15.96
C THR A 383 -18.28 -9.16 -15.58
N ARG A 384 -19.55 -9.60 -15.59
CA ARG A 384 -19.91 -11.01 -15.31
C ARG A 384 -19.23 -11.98 -16.28
N ILE A 385 -19.23 -11.68 -17.58
CA ILE A 385 -18.58 -12.51 -18.60
C ILE A 385 -17.08 -12.59 -18.33
N SER A 386 -16.44 -11.44 -18.08
CA SER A 386 -14.98 -11.35 -17.81
C SER A 386 -14.53 -12.08 -16.55
N GLN A 387 -15.42 -12.24 -15.57
CA GLN A 387 -15.15 -12.97 -14.33
C GLN A 387 -15.34 -14.48 -14.49
N ALA A 388 -16.21 -14.90 -15.41
CA ALA A 388 -16.59 -16.31 -15.58
C ALA A 388 -15.78 -17.02 -16.68
N THR A 389 -15.38 -16.30 -17.74
CA THR A 389 -14.65 -16.86 -18.89
C THR A 389 -13.53 -15.94 -19.36
N ASP A 390 -12.58 -16.51 -20.10
CA ASP A 390 -11.49 -15.78 -20.72
C ASP A 390 -11.96 -15.03 -21.96
N ILE A 391 -11.92 -13.69 -21.93
CA ILE A 391 -12.37 -12.82 -23.03
C ILE A 391 -11.58 -13.10 -24.32
N GLU A 392 -10.30 -13.50 -24.23
CA GLU A 392 -9.48 -13.77 -25.41
C GLU A 392 -9.93 -15.02 -26.19
N LYS A 393 -10.75 -15.87 -25.57
CA LYS A 393 -11.32 -17.07 -26.18
C LYS A 393 -12.75 -16.88 -26.70
N TRP A 394 -13.22 -15.63 -26.75
CA TRP A 394 -14.47 -15.28 -27.42
C TRP A 394 -14.22 -15.06 -28.92
N CYS A 395 -14.92 -15.82 -29.75
CA CYS A 395 -14.76 -15.85 -31.20
C CYS A 395 -16.10 -15.60 -31.91
N HIS A 396 -16.00 -15.15 -33.15
CA HIS A 396 -17.16 -14.96 -34.02
C HIS A 396 -17.53 -16.28 -34.71
N VAL A 397 -18.82 -16.60 -34.80
CA VAL A 397 -19.37 -17.67 -35.64
C VAL A 397 -20.39 -17.09 -36.63
N PRO A 398 -20.45 -17.53 -37.90
CA PRO A 398 -21.53 -17.12 -38.80
C PRO A 398 -22.90 -17.54 -38.26
N SER A 399 -23.92 -16.68 -38.35
CA SER A 399 -25.27 -16.95 -37.79
C SER A 399 -25.88 -18.27 -38.28
N GLU A 400 -25.75 -18.60 -39.57
CA GLU A 400 -26.25 -19.87 -40.15
C GLU A 400 -25.58 -21.12 -39.58
N GLN A 401 -24.40 -20.96 -38.99
CA GLN A 401 -23.59 -22.03 -38.39
C GLN A 401 -23.62 -21.97 -36.86
N ASN A 402 -24.45 -21.12 -36.26
CA ASN A 402 -24.58 -20.99 -34.82
C ASN A 402 -25.69 -21.95 -34.30
N PRO A 403 -25.35 -23.08 -33.65
CA PRO A 403 -26.37 -24.00 -33.15
C PRO A 403 -27.25 -23.39 -32.05
N ALA A 404 -26.79 -22.32 -31.38
CA ALA A 404 -27.58 -21.65 -30.34
C ALA A 404 -28.78 -20.88 -30.91
N ASP A 405 -28.81 -20.55 -32.21
CA ASP A 405 -29.97 -19.92 -32.87
C ASP A 405 -31.20 -20.84 -32.81
N LEU A 406 -31.00 -22.15 -32.96
CA LEU A 406 -32.05 -23.16 -32.78
C LEU A 406 -32.61 -23.12 -31.35
N ALA A 407 -31.75 -22.92 -30.35
CA ALA A 407 -32.15 -22.81 -28.95
C ALA A 407 -32.86 -21.49 -28.62
N SER A 408 -32.50 -20.38 -29.28
CA SER A 408 -33.07 -19.06 -29.05
C SER A 408 -34.41 -18.86 -29.77
N ARG A 409 -34.60 -19.42 -30.96
CA ARG A 409 -35.85 -19.34 -31.75
C ARG A 409 -36.82 -20.49 -31.45
N GLY A 410 -36.25 -21.67 -31.23
CA GLY A 410 -36.96 -22.93 -31.05
C GLY A 410 -37.34 -23.60 -32.36
N VAL A 411 -37.32 -24.94 -32.38
CA VAL A 411 -37.65 -25.77 -33.55
C VAL A 411 -38.72 -26.83 -33.25
N PRO A 412 -39.47 -27.30 -34.26
CA PRO A 412 -40.29 -28.51 -34.15
C PRO A 412 -39.46 -29.76 -33.81
N LEU A 413 -40.10 -30.73 -33.17
CA LEU A 413 -39.40 -31.94 -32.73
C LEU A 413 -38.89 -32.76 -33.92
N GLN A 414 -39.66 -32.86 -35.00
CA GLN A 414 -39.27 -33.59 -36.21
C GLN A 414 -37.97 -33.02 -36.81
N GLU A 415 -37.87 -31.70 -36.89
CA GLU A 415 -36.67 -31.03 -37.36
C GLU A 415 -35.50 -31.22 -36.40
N LEU A 416 -35.74 -31.25 -35.09
CA LEU A 416 -34.72 -31.46 -34.08
C LEU A 416 -34.09 -32.87 -34.16
N VAL A 417 -34.90 -33.90 -34.46
CA VAL A 417 -34.43 -35.29 -34.60
C VAL A 417 -33.33 -35.40 -35.67
N GLU A 418 -33.51 -34.74 -36.81
CA GLU A 418 -32.59 -34.83 -37.96
C GLU A 418 -31.49 -33.76 -37.96
N ASN A 419 -31.49 -32.84 -36.98
CA ASN A 419 -30.64 -31.65 -37.01
C ASN A 419 -29.17 -31.93 -36.63
N GLN A 420 -28.33 -32.12 -37.64
CA GLN A 420 -26.89 -32.35 -37.45
C GLN A 420 -26.17 -31.19 -36.76
N LEU A 421 -26.58 -29.94 -37.03
CA LEU A 421 -25.97 -28.75 -36.43
C LEU A 421 -26.19 -28.73 -34.90
N TRP A 422 -27.39 -29.09 -34.44
CA TRP A 422 -27.70 -29.15 -33.01
C TRP A 422 -26.94 -30.26 -32.28
N TRP A 423 -26.87 -31.47 -32.85
CA TRP A 423 -26.28 -32.62 -32.15
C TRP A 423 -24.75 -32.66 -32.23
N HIS A 424 -24.18 -32.25 -33.37
CA HIS A 424 -22.75 -32.36 -33.66
C HIS A 424 -22.03 -31.02 -33.82
N GLY A 425 -22.73 -29.90 -33.65
CA GLY A 425 -22.16 -28.57 -33.84
C GLY A 425 -21.83 -28.30 -35.32
N PRO A 426 -21.16 -27.17 -35.61
CA PRO A 426 -20.81 -26.81 -36.97
C PRO A 426 -19.70 -27.71 -37.53
N THR A 427 -19.78 -28.03 -38.82
CA THR A 427 -18.88 -29.01 -39.48
C THR A 427 -17.41 -28.61 -39.45
N TRP A 428 -17.08 -27.31 -39.43
CA TRP A 428 -15.69 -26.86 -39.30
C TRP A 428 -15.07 -27.20 -37.94
N LEU A 429 -15.88 -27.43 -36.91
CA LEU A 429 -15.37 -27.80 -35.58
C LEU A 429 -14.82 -29.23 -35.55
N GLN A 430 -15.30 -30.09 -36.46
CA GLN A 430 -14.76 -31.43 -36.72
C GLN A 430 -13.45 -31.39 -37.52
N LYS A 431 -13.03 -30.22 -38.00
CA LYS A 431 -11.78 -30.05 -38.76
C LYS A 431 -10.67 -29.46 -37.89
N GLY A 432 -9.50 -29.29 -38.49
CA GLY A 432 -8.38 -28.59 -37.88
C GLY A 432 -8.67 -27.11 -37.61
N ARG A 433 -7.93 -26.53 -36.65
CA ARG A 433 -8.10 -25.13 -36.21
C ARG A 433 -7.87 -24.10 -37.33
N ASP A 434 -7.11 -24.46 -38.35
CA ASP A 434 -6.87 -23.70 -39.57
C ASP A 434 -8.15 -23.42 -40.39
N GLN A 435 -9.19 -24.23 -40.23
CA GLN A 435 -10.45 -24.10 -40.95
C GLN A 435 -11.55 -23.44 -40.11
N TRP A 436 -11.22 -22.95 -38.92
CA TRP A 436 -12.18 -22.25 -38.06
C TRP A 436 -12.46 -20.84 -38.59
N PRO A 437 -13.62 -20.25 -38.27
CA PRO A 437 -13.94 -18.88 -38.68
C PRO A 437 -12.86 -17.89 -38.23
N ALA A 438 -12.38 -17.07 -39.16
CA ALA A 438 -11.38 -16.06 -38.86
C ALA A 438 -11.97 -14.96 -37.95
N PRO A 439 -11.15 -14.34 -37.07
CA PRO A 439 -11.59 -13.22 -36.25
C PRO A 439 -12.00 -12.04 -37.14
N VAL A 440 -13.22 -11.54 -36.92
CA VAL A 440 -13.76 -10.39 -37.66
C VAL A 440 -13.06 -9.11 -37.13
N ASN A 441 -12.13 -8.57 -37.91
CA ASN A 441 -11.38 -7.34 -37.57
C ASN A 441 -12.20 -6.04 -37.73
N ASN A 442 -13.45 -6.12 -38.19
CA ASN A 442 -14.31 -4.96 -38.35
C ASN A 442 -14.99 -4.65 -37.03
N SER A 443 -14.40 -3.75 -36.24
CA SER A 443 -15.10 -3.12 -35.12
C SER A 443 -16.27 -2.30 -35.69
N PRO A 444 -17.54 -2.65 -35.43
CA PRO A 444 -18.65 -1.79 -35.82
C PRO A 444 -18.47 -0.41 -35.16
N VAL A 445 -18.86 0.65 -35.88
CA VAL A 445 -18.85 2.02 -35.35
C VAL A 445 -19.83 2.08 -34.20
N MET A 446 -19.31 1.94 -32.98
CA MET A 446 -20.13 1.85 -31.80
C MET A 446 -20.39 3.23 -31.18
N THR A 447 -21.49 3.87 -31.54
CA THR A 447 -21.99 5.07 -30.85
C THR A 447 -23.11 4.76 -29.85
N LEU A 448 -23.83 3.65 -30.01
CA LEU A 448 -24.85 3.22 -29.04
C LEU A 448 -24.20 2.64 -27.76
N GLU A 449 -24.73 3.03 -26.59
CA GLU A 449 -24.34 2.54 -25.25
C GLU A 449 -22.95 2.94 -24.72
N GLN A 450 -22.18 3.73 -25.46
CA GLN A 450 -21.01 4.40 -24.88
C GLN A 450 -21.47 5.45 -23.88
N ARG A 451 -20.84 5.50 -22.71
CA ARG A 451 -21.09 6.59 -21.76
C ARG A 451 -20.75 7.92 -22.44
N THR A 452 -21.75 8.79 -22.59
CA THR A 452 -21.52 10.16 -23.04
C THR A 452 -20.75 10.90 -21.96
N VAL A 453 -19.54 11.35 -22.28
CA VAL A 453 -18.77 12.24 -21.41
C VAL A 453 -19.44 13.60 -21.44
N LYS A 454 -20.40 13.83 -20.54
CA LYS A 454 -21.00 15.15 -20.32
C LYS A 454 -20.03 15.99 -19.49
N ALA A 455 -19.27 16.86 -20.15
CA ALA A 455 -18.46 17.85 -19.47
C ALA A 455 -19.37 19.02 -19.04
N HIS A 456 -19.66 19.12 -17.74
CA HIS A 456 -20.23 20.34 -17.18
C HIS A 456 -19.14 21.40 -17.09
N PHE A 457 -19.26 22.46 -17.89
CA PHE A 457 -18.33 23.60 -17.84
C PHE A 457 -18.95 24.70 -16.98
N ALA A 458 -18.43 24.88 -15.76
CA ALA A 458 -18.71 26.09 -14.99
C ALA A 458 -17.80 27.21 -15.51
N LEU A 459 -18.40 28.26 -16.07
CA LEU A 459 -17.68 29.50 -16.40
C LEU A 459 -17.34 30.21 -15.08
N ASN A 460 -16.25 29.83 -14.43
CA ASN A 460 -15.66 30.66 -13.39
C ASN A 460 -14.97 31.85 -14.07
N PRO A 461 -15.35 33.11 -13.77
CA PRO A 461 -14.62 34.26 -14.27
C PRO A 461 -13.28 34.38 -13.53
N ALA A 462 -12.21 34.58 -14.31
CA ALA A 462 -10.99 35.30 -13.92
C ALA A 462 -9.89 34.64 -13.06
N GLU A 463 -9.62 33.33 -13.15
CA GLU A 463 -8.29 32.83 -12.72
C GLU A 463 -7.28 32.88 -13.88
N ASP A 464 -6.12 33.51 -13.66
CA ASP A 464 -5.02 33.48 -14.61
C ASP A 464 -4.50 32.04 -14.75
N PHE A 465 -4.46 31.51 -15.97
CA PHE A 465 -3.92 30.17 -16.26
C PHE A 465 -2.57 29.93 -15.57
N LEU A 466 -1.72 30.97 -15.50
CA LEU A 466 -0.38 30.89 -14.94
C LEU A 466 -0.35 30.78 -13.41
N GLU A 467 -1.39 31.20 -12.69
CA GLU A 467 -1.45 31.10 -11.22
C GLU A 467 -1.43 29.65 -10.73
N ARG A 468 -1.91 28.73 -11.58
CA ARG A 468 -1.89 27.28 -11.32
C ARG A 468 -0.51 26.63 -11.43
N PHE A 469 0.51 27.40 -11.82
CA PHE A 469 1.85 26.88 -12.09
C PHE A 469 2.94 27.59 -11.29
N SER A 470 3.86 26.79 -10.75
CA SER A 470 5.12 27.22 -10.14
C SER A 470 6.34 26.93 -11.02
N ASN A 471 6.14 26.33 -12.20
CA ASN A 471 7.21 26.02 -13.17
C ASN A 471 6.79 26.42 -14.60
N LEU A 472 7.56 27.32 -15.20
CA LEU A 472 7.33 27.82 -16.56
C LEU A 472 7.31 26.71 -17.62
N GLU A 473 8.23 25.74 -17.56
CA GLU A 473 8.32 24.67 -18.57
C GLU A 473 7.06 23.80 -18.55
N ARG A 474 6.52 23.53 -17.35
CA ARG A 474 5.26 22.79 -17.19
C ARG A 474 4.09 23.59 -17.73
N ALA A 475 4.02 24.89 -17.44
CA ALA A 475 2.97 25.77 -17.96
C ALA A 475 2.97 25.80 -19.50
N LEU A 476 4.16 25.94 -20.12
CA LEU A 476 4.32 25.93 -21.56
C LEU A 476 3.88 24.61 -22.20
N ARG A 477 4.28 23.47 -21.62
CA ARG A 477 3.86 22.15 -22.11
C ARG A 477 2.35 21.95 -22.01
N VAL A 478 1.76 22.31 -20.88
CA VAL A 478 0.30 22.19 -20.69
C VAL A 478 -0.45 23.08 -21.68
N ARG A 479 -0.02 24.34 -21.86
CA ARG A 479 -0.63 25.25 -22.83
C ARG A 479 -0.48 24.71 -24.26
N ALA A 480 0.68 24.17 -24.62
CA ALA A 480 0.90 23.56 -25.93
C ALA A 480 -0.04 22.36 -26.18
N TYR A 481 -0.25 21.49 -25.18
CA TYR A 481 -1.22 20.40 -25.30
C TYR A 481 -2.67 20.89 -25.42
N ILE A 482 -3.05 21.95 -24.70
CA ILE A 482 -4.37 22.57 -24.83
C ILE A 482 -4.58 23.12 -26.24
N LEU A 483 -3.57 23.82 -26.80
CA LEU A 483 -3.63 24.34 -28.17
C LEU A 483 -3.70 23.21 -29.20
N ARG A 484 -2.89 22.15 -29.04
CA ARG A 484 -2.93 20.94 -29.89
C ARG A 484 -4.31 20.29 -29.86
N PHE A 485 -4.90 20.12 -28.67
CA PHE A 485 -6.25 19.58 -28.51
C PHE A 485 -7.29 20.47 -29.20
N THR A 486 -7.21 21.79 -28.99
CA THR A 486 -8.12 22.75 -29.61
C THR A 486 -8.05 22.71 -31.14
N LYS A 487 -6.85 22.62 -31.73
CA LYS A 487 -6.65 22.47 -33.17
C LYS A 487 -7.25 21.16 -33.71
N ARG A 488 -7.15 20.06 -32.96
CA ARG A 488 -7.79 18.77 -33.29
C ARG A 488 -9.31 18.86 -33.26
N CYS A 489 -9.89 19.44 -32.21
CA CYS A 489 -11.34 19.65 -32.11
C CYS A 489 -11.88 20.51 -33.26
N ARG A 490 -11.10 21.49 -33.73
CA ARG A 490 -11.45 22.36 -34.86
C ARG A 490 -11.14 21.76 -36.25
N LYS A 491 -10.65 20.52 -36.33
CA LYS A 491 -10.22 19.85 -37.57
C LYS A 491 -9.16 20.64 -38.37
N LEU A 492 -8.40 21.52 -37.72
CA LEU A 492 -7.40 22.40 -38.36
C LEU A 492 -6.02 21.74 -38.55
N ALA A 493 -5.82 20.52 -38.04
CA ALA A 493 -4.54 19.81 -38.17
C ALA A 493 -4.74 18.29 -38.22
N THR A 494 -3.96 17.61 -39.07
CA THR A 494 -3.81 16.15 -39.09
C THR A 494 -3.22 15.65 -37.77
N ALA A 495 -3.57 14.42 -37.39
CA ALA A 495 -3.24 13.84 -36.09
C ALA A 495 -1.72 13.66 -35.87
N GLN A 496 -1.02 14.71 -35.42
CA GLN A 496 0.37 14.60 -34.96
C GLN A 496 0.40 13.71 -33.70
N LYS A 497 0.92 12.49 -33.84
CA LYS A 497 1.21 11.56 -32.73
C LYS A 497 2.68 11.76 -32.32
N GLY A 498 2.96 11.96 -31.04
CA GLY A 498 4.33 12.10 -30.51
C GLY A 498 4.54 13.25 -29.51
N HIS A 499 5.81 13.48 -29.16
CA HIS A 499 6.26 14.55 -28.26
C HIS A 499 5.89 15.96 -28.78
N LEU A 500 5.91 16.96 -27.90
CA LEU A 500 5.71 18.36 -28.31
C LEU A 500 6.89 18.84 -29.15
N THR A 501 6.60 19.45 -30.29
CA THR A 501 7.61 20.08 -31.15
C THR A 501 8.06 21.43 -30.57
N SER A 502 9.25 21.90 -30.94
CA SER A 502 9.73 23.23 -30.55
C SER A 502 8.82 24.35 -31.05
N GLY A 503 8.20 24.16 -32.22
CA GLY A 503 7.21 25.09 -32.78
C GLY A 503 5.98 25.26 -31.88
N GLU A 504 5.42 24.16 -31.36
CA GLU A 504 4.26 24.20 -30.46
C GLU A 504 4.56 24.86 -29.11
N ILE A 505 5.76 24.63 -28.58
CA ILE A 505 6.21 25.30 -27.34
C ILE A 505 6.38 26.80 -27.59
N THR A 506 6.93 27.19 -28.74
CA THR A 506 7.09 28.60 -29.12
C THR A 506 5.73 29.28 -29.33
N GLU A 507 4.76 28.59 -29.92
CA GLU A 507 3.39 29.08 -30.07
C GLU A 507 2.70 29.25 -28.70
N ALA A 508 2.84 28.27 -27.81
CA ALA A 508 2.34 28.35 -26.44
C ALA A 508 2.94 29.53 -25.68
N GLU A 509 4.25 29.76 -25.81
CA GLU A 509 4.95 30.91 -25.21
C GLU A 509 4.38 32.24 -25.71
N LYS A 510 4.27 32.42 -27.04
CA LYS A 510 3.69 33.63 -27.64
C LYS A 510 2.26 33.87 -27.17
N THR A 511 1.46 32.81 -27.10
CA THR A 511 0.06 32.88 -26.66
C THR A 511 -0.06 33.38 -25.22
N LEU A 512 0.76 32.86 -24.31
CA LEU A 512 0.76 33.27 -22.90
C LEU A 512 1.22 34.72 -22.72
N ILE A 513 2.24 35.14 -23.49
CA ILE A 513 2.70 36.54 -23.50
C ILE A 513 1.58 37.46 -23.98
N LEU A 514 0.93 37.11 -25.09
CA LEU A 514 -0.15 37.88 -25.68
C LEU A 514 -1.32 38.06 -24.68
N GLU A 515 -1.73 36.98 -24.01
CA GLU A 515 -2.78 37.00 -22.99
C GLU A 515 -2.38 37.87 -21.79
N THR A 516 -1.14 37.75 -21.31
CA THR A 516 -0.62 38.58 -20.22
C THR A 516 -0.61 40.06 -20.61
N GLN A 517 -0.15 40.39 -21.82
CA GLN A 517 -0.12 41.77 -22.31
C GLN A 517 -1.51 42.37 -22.47
N ARG A 518 -2.49 41.60 -22.98
CA ARG A 518 -3.88 42.07 -23.11
C ARG A 518 -4.55 42.31 -21.77
N ARG A 519 -4.21 41.51 -20.75
CA ARG A 519 -4.77 41.65 -19.40
C ARG A 519 -4.17 42.83 -18.65
N GLU A 520 -2.85 42.99 -18.71
CA GLU A 520 -2.11 43.96 -17.88
C GLU A 520 -1.90 45.32 -18.57
N TYR A 521 -1.97 45.37 -19.90
CA TYR A 521 -1.87 46.59 -20.72
C TYR A 521 -3.07 46.72 -21.68
N PRO A 522 -4.33 46.67 -21.21
CA PRO A 522 -5.50 46.61 -22.07
C PRO A 522 -5.69 47.89 -22.90
N GLU A 523 -5.42 49.06 -22.32
CA GLU A 523 -5.55 50.35 -23.00
C GLU A 523 -4.45 50.57 -24.04
N GLU A 524 -3.20 50.25 -23.69
CA GLU A 524 -2.08 50.32 -24.63
C GLU A 524 -2.28 49.36 -25.79
N TYR A 525 -2.73 48.13 -25.52
CA TYR A 525 -3.01 47.15 -26.56
C TYR A 525 -4.10 47.65 -27.53
N ARG A 526 -5.16 48.27 -27.00
CA ARG A 526 -6.24 48.87 -27.80
C ARG A 526 -5.74 50.03 -28.66
N CYS A 527 -4.97 50.95 -28.09
CA CYS A 527 -4.40 52.09 -28.83
C CYS A 527 -3.45 51.63 -29.94
N LEU A 528 -2.50 50.74 -29.64
CA LEU A 528 -1.53 50.25 -30.60
C LEU A 528 -2.18 49.42 -31.72
N SER A 529 -3.20 48.61 -31.40
CA SER A 529 -3.98 47.87 -32.41
C SER A 529 -4.70 48.82 -33.37
N GLY A 530 -5.19 49.96 -32.87
CA GLY A 530 -5.82 51.02 -33.66
C GLY A 530 -4.84 52.02 -34.29
N LYS A 531 -3.52 51.77 -34.25
CA LYS A 531 -2.45 52.69 -34.69
C LYS A 531 -2.54 54.11 -34.07
N ARG A 532 -3.06 54.21 -32.84
CA ARG A 532 -3.12 55.46 -32.06
C ARG A 532 -1.93 55.55 -31.11
N PRO A 533 -1.47 56.75 -30.74
CA PRO A 533 -0.42 56.93 -29.75
C PRO A 533 -0.83 56.32 -28.39
N THR A 534 0.14 55.81 -27.64
CA THR A 534 -0.10 55.25 -26.30
C THR A 534 -0.48 56.33 -25.30
N PRO A 535 -1.30 56.02 -24.28
CA PRO A 535 -1.70 56.99 -23.26
C PRO A 535 -0.49 57.63 -22.56
N ARG A 536 -0.56 58.94 -22.29
CA ARG A 536 0.52 59.66 -21.58
C ARG A 536 0.78 59.14 -20.16
N SER A 537 -0.23 58.51 -19.54
CA SER A 537 -0.17 57.88 -18.22
C SER A 537 0.47 56.48 -18.24
N SER A 538 0.78 55.92 -19.41
CA SER A 538 1.27 54.55 -19.52
C SER A 538 2.66 54.37 -18.91
N SER A 539 2.81 53.33 -18.08
CA SER A 539 4.07 52.94 -17.47
C SER A 539 5.15 52.52 -18.48
N ILE A 540 4.75 52.23 -19.72
CA ILE A 540 5.63 51.75 -20.79
C ILE A 540 5.89 52.78 -21.89
N LEU A 541 5.36 54.00 -21.78
CA LEU A 541 5.48 55.06 -22.79
C LEU A 541 6.94 55.36 -23.17
N ASN A 542 7.84 55.41 -22.18
CA ASN A 542 9.27 55.69 -22.38
C ASN A 542 10.01 54.65 -23.24
N MET A 543 9.38 53.50 -23.50
CA MET A 543 9.93 52.44 -24.35
C MET A 543 9.45 52.53 -25.80
N ASN A 544 8.64 53.53 -26.14
CA ASN A 544 8.01 53.71 -27.44
C ASN A 544 7.41 52.40 -27.97
N PRO A 545 6.38 51.86 -27.30
CA PRO A 545 5.88 50.51 -27.55
C PRO A 545 5.21 50.41 -28.93
N PHE A 546 5.39 49.28 -29.61
CA PHE A 546 4.71 48.97 -30.88
C PHE A 546 4.28 47.50 -30.92
N LEU A 547 3.35 47.16 -31.83
CA LEU A 547 2.93 45.77 -32.05
C LEU A 547 3.75 45.14 -33.18
N ASP A 548 4.29 43.95 -32.93
CA ASP A 548 4.97 43.16 -33.96
C ASP A 548 3.98 42.42 -34.87
N ARG A 549 4.51 41.72 -35.88
CA ARG A 549 3.73 40.87 -36.81
C ARG A 549 2.93 39.75 -36.13
N HIS A 550 3.24 39.42 -34.87
CA HIS A 550 2.55 38.42 -34.07
C HIS A 550 1.59 39.05 -33.05
N GLY A 551 1.41 40.38 -33.08
CA GLY A 551 0.53 41.12 -32.19
C GLY A 551 1.06 41.25 -30.76
N LEU A 552 2.37 41.12 -30.54
CA LEU A 552 3.02 41.30 -29.23
C LEU A 552 3.51 42.73 -29.07
N ILE A 553 3.35 43.29 -27.87
CA ILE A 553 3.89 44.61 -27.52
C ILE A 553 5.41 44.50 -27.30
N ARG A 554 6.19 45.26 -28.08
CA ARG A 554 7.66 45.32 -28.02
C ARG A 554 8.14 46.75 -27.83
N ALA A 555 9.33 46.91 -27.26
CA ALA A 555 9.99 48.20 -27.12
C ALA A 555 10.64 48.63 -28.43
N CYS A 556 10.51 49.91 -28.80
CA CYS A 556 11.24 50.51 -29.92
C CYS A 556 12.28 51.49 -29.35
N GLY A 557 13.52 51.02 -29.20
CA GLY A 557 14.61 51.83 -28.66
C GLY A 557 15.36 52.64 -29.72
N ARG A 558 16.27 53.51 -29.27
CA ARG A 558 17.21 54.28 -30.13
C ARG A 558 18.17 53.39 -30.94
N ILE A 559 18.24 52.10 -30.62
CA ILE A 559 19.10 51.10 -31.25
C ILE A 559 18.36 50.20 -32.26
N ALA A 560 17.14 50.57 -32.65
CA ALA A 560 16.33 49.82 -33.62
C ALA A 560 17.06 49.56 -34.95
N GLY A 561 17.89 50.50 -35.40
CA GLY A 561 18.67 50.41 -36.64
C GLY A 561 19.98 49.61 -36.54
N SER A 562 20.32 49.03 -35.38
CA SER A 562 21.55 48.23 -35.25
C SER A 562 21.44 46.96 -36.12
N GLU A 563 22.46 46.64 -36.90
CA GLU A 563 22.51 45.37 -37.65
C GLU A 563 23.18 44.23 -36.86
N VAL A 564 23.94 44.59 -35.83
CA VAL A 564 24.70 43.65 -34.98
C VAL A 564 23.78 42.88 -34.02
N LEU A 565 22.71 43.52 -33.55
CA LEU A 565 21.80 42.95 -32.57
C LEU A 565 20.67 42.15 -33.22
N ARG A 566 20.27 41.03 -32.59
CA ARG A 566 19.12 40.24 -33.06
C ARG A 566 17.82 41.02 -32.91
N TYR A 567 16.79 40.62 -33.65
CA TYR A 567 15.48 41.28 -33.59
C TYR A 567 14.93 41.41 -32.16
N ASP A 568 14.99 40.34 -31.36
CA ASP A 568 14.53 40.34 -29.97
C ASP A 568 15.41 41.20 -29.03
N GLU A 569 16.67 41.47 -29.40
CA GLU A 569 17.58 42.34 -28.63
C GLU A 569 17.37 43.82 -28.99
N ARG A 570 17.05 44.12 -30.25
CA ARG A 570 16.68 45.46 -30.72
C ARG A 570 15.30 45.87 -30.24
N HIS A 571 14.38 44.91 -30.24
CA HIS A 571 12.97 45.08 -29.92
C HIS A 571 12.51 44.06 -28.88
N PRO A 572 12.97 44.17 -27.62
CA PRO A 572 12.59 43.22 -26.58
C PRO A 572 11.08 43.27 -26.29
N ILE A 573 10.53 42.10 -25.96
CA ILE A 573 9.11 41.94 -25.61
C ILE A 573 8.86 42.57 -24.24
N ILE A 574 7.89 43.48 -24.15
CA ILE A 574 7.57 44.17 -22.90
C ILE A 574 6.69 43.26 -22.03
N LEU A 575 7.12 42.99 -20.80
CA LEU A 575 6.36 42.21 -19.82
C LEU A 575 6.17 43.01 -18.52
N PRO A 576 5.00 42.92 -17.86
CA PRO A 576 4.74 43.62 -16.61
C PRO A 576 5.56 43.03 -15.46
N TYR A 577 5.98 43.88 -14.53
CA TYR A 577 6.73 43.47 -13.34
C TYR A 577 5.89 42.60 -12.39
N ASN A 578 4.64 42.99 -12.15
CA ASN A 578 3.72 42.38 -11.20
C ASN A 578 2.84 41.27 -11.82
N CYS A 579 3.41 40.39 -12.64
CA CYS A 579 2.66 39.25 -13.17
C CYS A 579 3.34 37.91 -12.92
N GLN A 580 2.54 36.84 -12.92
CA GLN A 580 3.03 35.49 -12.67
C GLN A 580 3.99 35.00 -13.76
N LEU A 581 3.78 35.41 -15.03
CA LEU A 581 4.68 35.08 -16.13
C LEU A 581 6.11 35.59 -15.88
N SER A 582 6.26 36.85 -15.47
CA SER A 582 7.55 37.46 -15.16
C SER A 582 8.24 36.76 -13.98
N ARG A 583 7.48 36.39 -12.94
CA ARG A 583 8.00 35.63 -11.79
C ARG A 583 8.49 34.23 -12.20
N LEU A 584 7.69 33.50 -12.99
CA LEU A 584 8.04 32.18 -13.50
C LEU A 584 9.26 32.23 -14.43
N LEU A 585 9.37 33.28 -15.25
CA LEU A 585 10.52 33.51 -16.11
C LEU A 585 11.78 33.78 -15.28
N ALA A 586 11.70 34.62 -14.25
CA ALA A 586 12.81 34.88 -13.33
C ALA A 586 13.30 33.60 -12.63
N GLN A 587 12.37 32.76 -12.15
CA GLN A 587 12.68 31.47 -11.52
C GLN A 587 13.27 30.45 -12.53
N PHE A 588 12.78 30.46 -13.77
CA PHE A 588 13.35 29.63 -14.84
C PHE A 588 14.78 30.05 -15.16
N THR A 589 15.04 31.35 -15.38
CA THR A 589 16.39 31.89 -15.60
C THR A 589 17.34 31.56 -14.44
N HIS A 590 16.87 31.66 -13.20
CA HIS A 590 17.65 31.29 -12.02
C HIS A 590 18.10 29.82 -12.02
N ARG A 591 17.21 28.90 -12.44
CA ARG A 591 17.50 27.46 -12.48
C ARG A 591 18.43 27.08 -13.63
N ILE A 592 18.18 27.58 -14.84
CA ILE A 592 19.02 27.24 -16.02
C ILE A 592 20.43 27.82 -15.91
N THR A 593 20.62 28.89 -15.12
CA THR A 593 21.94 29.45 -14.81
C THR A 593 22.61 28.79 -13.61
N LEU A 594 22.07 27.67 -13.12
CA LEU A 594 22.58 26.93 -11.95
C LEU A 594 22.75 27.84 -10.72
N HIS A 595 21.72 28.63 -10.41
CA HIS A 595 21.73 29.63 -9.34
C HIS A 595 22.72 30.79 -9.55
N GLY A 596 22.91 31.20 -10.82
CA GLY A 596 23.79 32.29 -11.21
C GLY A 596 23.48 33.64 -10.54
N GLY A 597 24.47 34.52 -10.51
CA GLY A 597 24.33 35.85 -9.89
C GLY A 597 23.33 36.77 -10.61
N ASN A 598 22.84 37.77 -9.89
CA ASN A 598 21.81 38.71 -10.40
C ASN A 598 22.16 39.36 -11.75
N GLN A 599 23.44 39.73 -11.97
CA GLN A 599 23.87 40.39 -13.21
C GLN A 599 23.73 39.46 -14.43
N LEU A 600 24.09 38.19 -14.29
CA LEU A 600 23.95 37.19 -15.35
C LEU A 600 22.48 36.97 -15.72
N MET A 601 21.63 36.80 -14.71
CA MET A 601 20.19 36.58 -14.90
C MET A 601 19.52 37.78 -15.60
N VAL A 602 19.88 39.00 -15.20
CA VAL A 602 19.36 40.24 -15.84
C VAL A 602 19.79 40.32 -17.30
N ARG A 603 21.05 39.98 -17.61
CA ARG A 603 21.54 39.97 -19.00
C ARG A 603 20.76 38.99 -19.88
N LEU A 604 20.51 37.77 -19.38
CA LEU A 604 19.77 36.74 -20.12
C LEU A 604 18.30 37.09 -20.34
N ILE A 605 17.66 37.78 -19.40
CA ILE A 605 16.28 38.23 -19.61
C ILE A 605 16.24 39.35 -20.64
N ARG A 606 17.19 40.30 -20.58
CA ARG A 606 17.25 41.45 -21.48
C ARG A 606 17.54 41.11 -22.94
N SER A 607 18.05 39.92 -23.25
CA SER A 607 18.25 39.50 -24.64
C SER A 607 16.94 39.22 -25.39
N LYS A 608 15.82 39.03 -24.67
CA LYS A 608 14.51 38.74 -25.28
C LYS A 608 13.34 39.54 -24.68
N TYR A 609 13.41 39.91 -23.40
CA TYR A 609 12.33 40.58 -22.68
C TYR A 609 12.79 41.84 -21.97
N TRP A 610 11.88 42.80 -21.89
CA TRP A 610 12.03 43.97 -21.06
C TRP A 610 10.99 43.96 -19.93
N ILE A 611 11.45 43.70 -18.71
CA ILE A 611 10.64 43.73 -17.50
C ILE A 611 11.03 44.96 -16.68
N PRO A 612 10.10 45.89 -16.39
CA PRO A 612 10.36 46.99 -15.45
C PRO A 612 10.83 46.44 -14.10
N LYS A 613 11.81 47.10 -13.46
CA LYS A 613 12.31 46.70 -12.12
C LYS A 613 12.85 45.26 -12.03
N VAL A 614 13.35 44.68 -13.14
CA VAL A 614 13.88 43.30 -13.23
C VAL A 614 14.90 42.94 -12.13
N GLN A 615 15.77 43.88 -11.73
CA GLN A 615 16.77 43.63 -10.68
C GLN A 615 16.12 43.32 -9.32
N ARG A 616 15.01 43.97 -8.99
CA ARG A 616 14.26 43.72 -7.75
C ARG A 616 13.62 42.33 -7.80
N LEU A 617 13.09 41.94 -8.94
CA LEU A 617 12.53 40.61 -9.18
C LEU A 617 13.59 39.52 -8.98
N MET A 618 14.79 39.67 -9.58
CA MET A 618 15.87 38.70 -9.44
C MET A 618 16.38 38.60 -7.99
N LYS A 619 16.58 39.74 -7.32
CA LYS A 619 16.95 39.75 -5.88
C LYS A 619 15.93 38.99 -5.04
N GLY A 620 14.64 39.16 -5.32
CA GLY A 620 13.57 38.38 -4.70
C GLY A 620 13.77 36.89 -4.90
N VAL A 621 13.85 36.43 -6.15
CA VAL A 621 14.01 35.00 -6.48
C VAL A 621 15.24 34.38 -5.80
N VAL A 622 16.38 35.06 -5.80
CA VAL A 622 17.62 34.56 -5.16
C VAL A 622 17.50 34.50 -3.64
N ASN A 623 16.86 35.48 -3.00
CA ASN A 623 16.72 35.52 -1.55
C ASN A 623 15.75 34.45 -1.01
N PHE A 624 14.71 34.10 -1.78
CA PHE A 624 13.77 33.04 -1.44
C PHE A 624 14.22 31.66 -1.94
N CYS A 625 15.36 31.56 -2.64
CA CYS A 625 15.86 30.28 -3.10
C CYS A 625 16.52 29.48 -1.96
N LYS A 626 15.95 28.32 -1.64
CA LYS A 626 16.48 27.38 -0.63
C LYS A 626 17.96 27.04 -0.84
N VAL A 627 18.36 26.72 -2.07
CA VAL A 627 19.75 26.34 -2.40
C VAL A 627 20.70 27.51 -2.12
N CYS A 628 20.36 28.71 -2.58
CA CYS A 628 21.17 29.90 -2.34
C CYS A 628 21.28 30.25 -0.84
N VAL A 629 20.23 30.02 -0.04
CA VAL A 629 20.24 30.29 1.41
C VAL A 629 21.13 29.30 2.16
N ILE A 630 21.04 28.00 1.83
CA ILE A 630 21.87 26.95 2.46
C ILE A 630 23.35 27.19 2.15
N HIS A 631 23.70 27.44 0.88
CA HIS A 631 25.09 27.66 0.47
C HIS A 631 25.70 28.96 1.05
N LYS A 632 24.88 29.99 1.32
CA LYS A 632 25.36 31.22 1.98
C LYS A 632 25.64 31.08 3.48
N ARG A 633 25.32 29.93 4.11
CA ARG A 633 25.69 29.57 5.51
C ARG A 633 25.38 30.64 6.57
N ARG A 634 24.21 31.30 6.52
CA ARG A 634 23.84 32.30 7.54
C ARG A 634 23.43 31.62 8.86
N LEU A 635 24.43 31.30 9.69
CA LEU A 635 24.24 30.77 11.03
C LEU A 635 23.52 31.79 11.91
N GLN A 636 22.60 31.32 12.74
CA GLN A 636 21.89 32.17 13.68
C GLN A 636 22.75 32.38 14.93
N THR A 637 23.08 33.63 15.23
CA THR A 637 23.79 34.02 16.45
C THR A 637 22.87 34.85 17.33
N GLN A 638 23.20 35.00 18.61
CA GLN A 638 22.49 35.88 19.56
C GLN A 638 23.51 36.49 20.52
N MET A 639 23.18 37.63 21.14
CA MET A 639 24.08 38.34 22.04
C MET A 639 24.64 37.43 23.16
N MET A 640 25.92 37.54 23.50
CA MET A 640 26.57 36.72 24.55
C MET A 640 25.90 36.94 25.92
N GLY A 641 25.55 35.85 26.61
CA GLY A 641 24.92 35.89 27.94
C GLY A 641 25.90 36.26 29.05
N ASP A 642 25.37 36.58 30.22
CA ASP A 642 26.16 36.98 31.39
C ASP A 642 26.86 35.78 32.06
N LEU A 643 27.95 36.04 32.79
CA LEU A 643 28.73 35.00 33.47
C LEU A 643 27.96 34.42 34.67
N PRO A 644 28.09 33.12 34.97
CA PRO A 644 27.47 32.53 36.16
C PRO A 644 27.96 33.19 37.45
N THR A 645 27.06 33.36 38.42
CA THR A 645 27.32 33.89 39.78
C THR A 645 28.47 33.19 40.51
N GLU A 646 28.64 31.90 40.25
CA GLU A 646 29.67 31.04 40.82
C GLU A 646 31.09 31.42 40.35
N ARG A 647 31.21 32.19 39.26
CA ARG A 647 32.48 32.70 38.73
C ARG A 647 32.77 34.16 39.13
N SER A 648 31.74 34.90 39.55
CA SER A 648 31.84 36.31 39.92
C SER A 648 31.83 36.57 41.43
N SER A 649 31.56 35.55 42.26
CA SER A 649 31.62 35.62 43.72
C SER A 649 32.93 35.02 44.26
N PHE A 650 33.57 35.73 45.20
CA PHE A 650 34.74 35.18 45.90
C PHE A 650 34.29 34.12 46.89
N SER A 651 34.90 32.93 46.81
CA SER A 651 34.62 31.80 47.70
C SER A 651 35.91 31.06 47.99
N ARG A 652 35.90 30.24 49.05
CA ARG A 652 37.03 29.35 49.37
C ARG A 652 37.42 28.55 48.10
N PRO A 653 38.73 28.40 47.78
CA PRO A 653 39.15 27.61 46.63
C PRO A 653 38.46 26.24 46.62
N PHE A 654 38.04 25.83 45.43
CA PHE A 654 37.28 24.59 45.17
C PHE A 654 35.85 24.49 45.75
N THR A 655 35.26 25.58 46.27
CA THR A 655 33.82 25.58 46.65
C THR A 655 32.92 25.23 45.45
N HIS A 656 33.23 25.80 44.29
CA HIS A 656 32.61 25.48 43.00
C HIS A 656 33.67 24.93 42.06
N THR A 657 33.51 23.67 41.64
CA THR A 657 34.57 22.93 40.93
C THR A 657 34.05 22.30 39.65
N GLY A 658 34.80 22.46 38.57
CA GLY A 658 34.60 21.75 37.31
C GLY A 658 35.49 20.52 37.27
N ILE A 659 34.98 19.41 36.74
CA ILE A 659 35.68 18.14 36.69
C ILE A 659 35.73 17.64 35.25
N ASP A 660 36.90 17.15 34.84
CA ASP A 660 37.10 16.50 33.55
C ASP A 660 38.21 15.44 33.63
N TYR A 661 38.22 14.52 32.67
CA TYR A 661 39.28 13.53 32.50
C TYR A 661 40.25 13.93 31.39
N ALA A 662 41.54 13.88 31.69
CA ALA A 662 42.59 13.91 30.69
C ALA A 662 43.15 12.50 30.48
N GLY A 663 43.21 12.04 29.23
CA GLY A 663 43.78 10.74 28.88
C GLY A 663 43.25 10.19 27.55
N PRO A 664 43.58 8.95 27.18
CA PRO A 664 44.38 7.98 27.96
C PRO A 664 45.89 8.25 27.91
N PHE A 665 46.61 7.88 28.98
CA PHE A 665 48.07 7.87 29.08
C PHE A 665 48.58 6.44 29.38
N GLU A 666 49.80 6.10 28.95
CA GLU A 666 50.40 4.77 29.22
C GLU A 666 51.12 4.75 30.58
N ILE A 667 50.70 3.85 31.48
CA ILE A 667 51.28 3.64 32.82
C ILE A 667 51.93 2.26 32.88
N ARG A 668 53.12 2.19 33.51
CA ARG A 668 53.81 0.93 33.83
C ARG A 668 53.35 0.40 35.19
N ASN A 669 53.02 -0.88 35.29
CA ASN A 669 52.63 -1.47 36.56
C ASN A 669 53.82 -1.70 37.52
N TYR A 670 55.05 -1.92 37.02
CA TYR A 670 56.27 -2.05 37.81
C TYR A 670 57.53 -1.81 36.95
N THR A 671 58.72 -1.72 37.56
CA THR A 671 59.99 -1.53 36.83
C THR A 671 60.64 -2.87 36.44
N GLY A 672 60.61 -3.27 35.16
CA GLY A 672 61.24 -4.50 34.65
C GLY A 672 61.14 -4.70 33.12
N ARG A 673 61.94 -5.63 32.54
CA ARG A 673 62.03 -5.87 31.08
C ARG A 673 60.75 -6.42 30.43
N ALA A 674 59.80 -6.92 31.21
CA ALA A 674 58.49 -7.44 30.76
C ALA A 674 57.31 -6.76 31.48
N CYS A 675 57.42 -5.46 31.77
CA CYS A 675 56.36 -4.71 32.44
C CYS A 675 55.08 -4.61 31.58
N LEU A 676 53.94 -5.00 32.15
CA LEU A 676 52.62 -4.75 31.57
C LEU A 676 52.32 -3.24 31.57
N ILE A 677 51.89 -2.72 30.42
CA ILE A 677 51.52 -1.32 30.24
C ILE A 677 49.99 -1.23 30.22
N THR A 678 49.44 -0.39 31.10
CA THR A 678 48.00 -0.16 31.23
C THR A 678 47.65 1.28 30.87
N LYS A 679 46.39 1.54 30.48
CA LYS A 679 45.91 2.89 30.20
C LYS A 679 45.47 3.56 31.49
N GLY A 680 46.15 4.62 31.89
CA GLY A 680 45.73 5.50 32.97
C GLY A 680 45.09 6.79 32.48
N TYR A 681 44.44 7.49 33.40
CA TYR A 681 43.78 8.76 33.19
C TYR A 681 44.15 9.71 34.32
N VAL A 682 43.95 11.01 34.11
CA VAL A 682 44.16 12.04 35.12
C VAL A 682 42.85 12.78 35.31
N CYS A 683 42.32 12.75 36.53
CA CYS A 683 41.16 13.52 36.93
C CYS A 683 41.63 14.96 37.21
N VAL A 684 41.03 15.92 36.50
CA VAL A 684 41.38 17.34 36.57
C VAL A 684 40.24 18.08 37.25
N PHE A 685 40.54 18.66 38.41
CA PHE A 685 39.63 19.52 39.17
C PHE A 685 40.01 20.98 38.96
N VAL A 686 39.06 21.82 38.54
CA VAL A 686 39.31 23.25 38.28
C VAL A 686 38.34 24.11 39.09
N CYS A 687 38.89 24.99 39.92
CA CYS A 687 38.10 25.93 40.71
C CYS A 687 37.54 27.08 39.85
N PHE A 688 36.26 27.42 40.02
CA PHE A 688 35.61 28.49 39.25
C PHE A 688 36.06 29.90 39.66
N SER A 689 36.29 30.15 40.94
CA SER A 689 36.64 31.47 41.48
C SER A 689 38.11 31.82 41.22
N THR A 690 39.03 30.90 41.53
CA THR A 690 40.48 31.15 41.49
C THR A 690 41.20 30.49 40.32
N LYS A 691 40.51 29.73 39.46
CA LYS A 691 41.12 28.87 38.42
C LYS A 691 42.15 27.87 38.93
N ALA A 692 42.27 27.65 40.25
CA ALA A 692 43.18 26.66 40.81
C ALA A 692 42.89 25.27 40.22
N ILE A 693 43.95 24.52 39.90
CA ILE A 693 43.87 23.18 39.34
C ILE A 693 44.38 22.18 40.37
N HIS A 694 43.69 21.05 40.51
CA HIS A 694 44.18 19.89 41.25
C HIS A 694 44.14 18.66 40.35
N LEU A 695 45.18 17.82 40.41
CA LEU A 695 45.40 16.70 39.50
C LEU A 695 45.55 15.39 40.28
N GLU A 696 44.75 14.39 39.92
CA GLU A 696 44.80 13.06 40.53
C GLU A 696 44.91 11.97 39.47
N PRO A 697 45.89 11.05 39.55
CA PRO A 697 45.96 9.92 38.63
C PRO A 697 44.91 8.85 38.97
N THR A 698 44.35 8.22 37.93
CA THR A 698 43.45 7.07 38.03
C THR A 698 43.89 5.97 37.07
N SER A 699 43.73 4.71 37.48
CA SER A 699 44.10 3.54 36.68
C SER A 699 43.10 3.23 35.55
N ASP A 700 41.86 3.72 35.65
CA ASP A 700 40.81 3.55 34.65
C ASP A 700 39.74 4.67 34.78
N LEU A 701 38.68 4.60 33.96
CA LEU A 701 37.54 5.51 33.96
C LEU A 701 36.31 4.94 34.72
N THR A 702 36.50 4.03 35.66
CA THR A 702 35.39 3.51 36.46
C THR A 702 34.98 4.49 37.56
N THR A 703 33.72 4.40 37.97
CA THR A 703 33.17 5.26 39.03
C THR A 703 33.90 5.06 40.35
N GLU A 704 34.34 3.84 40.67
CA GLU A 704 35.08 3.53 41.90
C GLU A 704 36.44 4.23 41.96
N LYS A 705 37.22 4.19 40.86
CA LYS A 705 38.53 4.86 40.81
C LYS A 705 38.37 6.38 40.81
N PHE A 706 37.30 6.90 40.20
CA PHE A 706 36.93 8.31 40.35
C PHE A 706 36.68 8.68 41.81
N LEU A 707 35.86 7.91 42.54
CA LEU A 707 35.55 8.18 43.95
C LEU A 707 36.82 8.17 44.83
N ALA A 708 37.75 7.25 44.58
CA ALA A 708 39.04 7.23 45.27
C ALA A 708 39.89 8.49 44.99
N ALA A 709 39.91 8.97 43.74
CA ALA A 709 40.57 10.24 43.39
C ALA A 709 39.86 11.45 44.02
N PHE A 710 38.53 11.45 44.02
CA PHE A 710 37.71 12.47 44.65
C PHE A 710 37.97 12.55 46.17
N ALA A 711 38.08 11.41 46.85
CA ALA A 711 38.41 11.36 48.27
C ALA A 711 39.79 11.98 48.57
N ARG A 712 40.81 11.71 47.73
CA ARG A 712 42.13 12.34 47.87
C ARG A 712 42.09 13.85 47.65
N PHE A 713 41.32 14.30 46.66
CA PHE A 713 41.09 15.73 46.41
C PHE A 713 40.41 16.40 47.61
N VAL A 714 39.32 15.83 48.12
CA VAL A 714 38.58 16.37 49.27
C VAL A 714 39.47 16.41 50.51
N ALA A 715 40.26 15.37 50.78
CA ALA A 715 41.18 15.34 51.91
C ALA A 715 42.25 16.45 51.83
N ARG A 716 42.71 16.82 50.62
CA ARG A 716 43.76 17.84 50.41
C ARG A 716 43.22 19.26 50.26
N ARG A 717 42.03 19.42 49.68
CA ARG A 717 41.50 20.72 49.24
C ARG A 717 40.17 21.07 49.92
N GLY A 718 39.61 20.20 50.74
CA GLY A 718 38.30 20.35 51.37
C GLY A 718 37.13 20.10 50.41
N CYS A 719 35.96 19.76 50.96
CA CYS A 719 34.82 19.34 50.16
C CYS A 719 34.19 20.49 49.34
N PRO A 720 33.87 20.27 48.05
CA PRO A 720 33.15 21.24 47.23
C PRO A 720 31.66 21.31 47.59
N GLN A 721 31.04 22.47 47.46
CA GLN A 721 29.60 22.63 47.60
C GLN A 721 28.87 22.25 46.30
N ARG A 722 29.48 22.58 45.14
CA ARG A 722 28.90 22.31 43.82
C ARG A 722 29.93 21.82 42.81
N ILE A 723 29.55 20.80 42.05
CA ILE A 723 30.34 20.16 41.00
C ILE A 723 29.68 20.36 39.63
N HIS A 724 30.50 20.67 38.62
CA HIS A 724 30.10 20.76 37.22
C HIS A 724 30.87 19.77 36.34
N SER A 725 30.17 19.01 35.50
CA SER A 725 30.79 18.05 34.56
C SER A 725 30.00 17.91 33.26
N ASP A 726 30.57 17.18 32.30
CA ASP A 726 29.83 16.66 31.15
C ASP A 726 28.99 15.42 31.53
N ASN A 727 28.19 14.92 30.57
CA ASN A 727 27.33 13.74 30.74
C ASN A 727 28.11 12.41 30.58
N GLY A 728 29.41 12.37 30.92
CA GLY A 728 30.19 11.14 30.92
C GLY A 728 29.61 10.10 31.87
N LYS A 729 29.54 8.83 31.44
CA LYS A 729 28.91 7.73 32.22
C LYS A 729 29.49 7.60 33.64
N THR A 730 30.81 7.79 33.77
CA THR A 730 31.53 7.76 35.07
C THR A 730 31.01 8.84 36.03
N PHE A 731 30.81 10.07 35.54
CA PHE A 731 30.33 11.19 36.35
C PHE A 731 28.84 11.08 36.67
N VAL A 732 28.03 10.59 35.73
CA VAL A 732 26.61 10.28 36.00
C VAL A 732 26.49 9.21 37.09
N GLY A 733 27.31 8.16 37.01
CA GLY A 733 27.40 7.13 38.06
C GLY A 733 27.81 7.71 39.40
N ALA A 734 28.88 8.52 39.45
CA ALA A 734 29.37 9.14 40.69
C ALA A 734 28.34 10.09 41.32
N ALA A 735 27.67 10.92 40.50
CA ALA A 735 26.63 11.83 40.95
C ALA A 735 25.44 11.09 41.59
N THR A 736 25.12 9.90 41.08
CA THR A 736 24.07 9.04 41.64
C THR A 736 24.51 8.46 42.99
N LEU A 737 25.75 7.95 43.09
CA LEU A 737 26.29 7.38 44.33
C LEU A 737 26.48 8.41 45.46
N LEU A 738 26.82 9.65 45.11
CA LEU A 738 27.02 10.75 46.06
C LEU A 738 25.70 11.47 46.44
N SER A 739 24.58 11.09 45.83
CA SER A 739 23.25 11.56 46.25
C SER A 739 22.81 10.82 47.53
N SER A 740 22.08 11.51 48.41
CA SER A 740 21.74 11.06 49.78
C SER A 740 21.09 9.67 49.85
N ASP A 741 20.38 9.26 48.81
CA ASP A 741 19.51 8.08 48.84
C ASP A 741 20.27 6.77 48.60
N PHE A 742 21.53 6.82 48.13
CA PHE A 742 22.34 5.63 47.83
C PHE A 742 23.36 5.28 48.94
N LEU A 743 23.69 6.25 49.79
CA LEU A 743 24.68 6.10 50.88
C LEU A 743 24.20 5.17 52.00
N ASP A 744 22.89 5.03 52.21
CA ASP A 744 22.32 4.12 53.22
C ASP A 744 22.52 2.62 52.87
N ALA A 745 22.80 2.29 51.62
CA ALA A 745 22.91 0.91 51.13
C ALA A 745 24.35 0.34 51.13
N PHE A 746 25.39 1.16 51.31
CA PHE A 746 26.80 0.75 51.25
C PHE A 746 27.56 1.18 52.52
N LYS A 747 27.39 0.39 53.60
CA LYS A 747 27.96 0.62 54.93
C LYS A 747 29.38 0.08 55.16
N ASP A 748 30.10 -0.32 54.12
CA ASP A 748 31.45 -0.90 54.28
C ASP A 748 32.61 0.04 53.88
N SER A 749 33.20 0.62 54.92
CA SER A 749 34.60 1.01 55.13
C SER A 749 35.30 2.16 54.36
N VAL A 750 34.72 2.80 53.34
CA VAL A 750 35.36 4.02 52.73
C VAL A 750 34.40 5.21 52.54
N THR A 751 33.09 5.00 52.49
CA THR A 751 32.05 6.01 52.24
C THR A 751 31.50 6.71 53.48
N ASP A 752 31.64 6.11 54.68
CA ASP A 752 31.08 6.65 55.93
C ASP A 752 31.62 8.04 56.30
N ALA A 753 32.87 8.34 55.94
CA ALA A 753 33.55 9.59 56.32
C ALA A 753 32.97 10.87 55.68
N TYR A 754 32.10 10.74 54.67
CA TYR A 754 31.61 11.89 53.88
C TYR A 754 30.07 12.01 53.82
N SER A 755 29.34 11.12 54.49
CA SER A 755 27.87 11.08 54.50
C SER A 755 27.20 12.37 55.01
N HIS A 756 27.91 13.19 55.79
CA HIS A 756 27.39 14.42 56.39
C HIS A 756 27.47 15.66 55.47
N GLN A 757 28.12 15.58 54.29
CA GLN A 757 28.41 16.74 53.45
C GLN A 757 27.62 16.71 52.13
N ARG A 758 26.61 17.59 51.98
CA ARG A 758 25.74 17.66 50.80
C ARG A 758 26.44 18.35 49.61
N VAL A 759 26.84 17.58 48.59
CA VAL A 759 27.42 18.10 47.33
C VAL A 759 26.34 18.18 46.23
N SER A 760 26.21 19.31 45.54
CA SER A 760 25.27 19.51 44.43
C SER A 760 25.95 19.29 43.06
N TRP A 761 25.37 18.48 42.17
CA TRP A 761 25.94 18.20 40.83
C TRP A 761 25.14 18.85 39.69
N ARG A 762 25.81 19.45 38.69
CA ARG A 762 25.19 20.04 37.49
C ARG A 762 25.88 19.60 36.19
N PHE A 763 25.08 19.16 35.21
CA PHE A 763 25.55 18.69 33.91
C PHE A 763 25.36 19.72 32.78
N ILE A 764 26.30 19.80 31.83
CA ILE A 764 26.18 20.66 30.64
C ILE A 764 25.34 20.02 29.51
N PRO A 765 24.58 20.80 28.71
CA PRO A 765 23.81 20.27 27.58
C PRO A 765 24.69 19.62 26.49
N PRO A 766 24.25 18.52 25.85
CA PRO A 766 24.98 17.88 24.76
C PRO A 766 25.25 18.83 23.58
N GLY A 767 26.50 18.90 23.13
CA GLY A 767 26.89 19.74 21.98
C GLY A 767 27.10 21.23 22.31
N ALA A 768 27.19 21.59 23.59
CA ALA A 768 27.53 22.94 24.06
C ALA A 768 28.89 23.00 24.79
N PRO A 769 30.03 22.58 24.17
CA PRO A 769 31.35 22.58 24.84
C PRO A 769 31.79 23.98 25.31
N HIS A 770 31.29 25.04 24.67
CA HIS A 770 31.50 26.41 25.13
C HIS A 770 31.04 26.68 26.57
N MET A 771 30.11 25.88 27.12
CA MET A 771 29.68 25.95 28.52
C MET A 771 30.66 25.28 29.50
N GLY A 772 31.57 24.43 29.01
CA GLY A 772 32.64 23.77 29.77
C GLY A 772 34.04 24.34 29.57
N GLY A 773 34.15 25.47 28.83
CA GLY A 773 35.43 26.01 28.38
C GLY A 773 36.46 26.34 29.48
N LEU A 774 36.04 26.47 30.74
CA LEU A 774 36.95 26.75 31.85
C LEU A 774 37.83 25.53 32.22
N TRP A 775 37.23 24.34 32.40
CA TRP A 775 37.99 23.13 32.72
C TRP A 775 38.61 22.50 31.47
N GLU A 776 38.01 22.65 30.29
CA GLU A 776 38.64 22.28 29.01
C GLU A 776 39.96 23.05 28.79
N ALA A 777 39.98 24.34 29.13
CA ALA A 777 41.20 25.14 29.11
C ALA A 777 42.23 24.62 30.13
N GLY A 778 41.79 24.22 31.33
CA GLY A 778 42.63 23.59 32.35
C GLY A 778 43.26 22.28 31.86
N VAL A 779 42.48 21.40 31.25
CA VAL A 779 42.95 20.14 30.63
C VAL A 779 43.97 20.42 29.52
N LYS A 780 43.73 21.44 28.69
CA LYS A 780 44.67 21.83 27.62
C LYS A 780 46.00 22.33 28.19
N SER A 781 45.96 23.19 29.21
CA SER A 781 47.16 23.68 29.90
C SER A 781 47.94 22.55 30.56
N PHE A 782 47.23 21.63 31.22
CA PHE A 782 47.82 20.40 31.78
C PHE A 782 48.52 19.56 30.70
N LYS A 783 47.80 19.17 29.63
CA LYS A 783 48.36 18.33 28.55
C LYS A 783 49.62 18.96 27.95
N THR A 784 49.62 20.28 27.78
CA THR A 784 50.78 21.00 27.23
C THR A 784 52.01 20.89 28.12
N LEU A 785 51.88 21.07 29.43
CA LEU A 785 53.01 20.92 30.37
C LEU A 785 53.39 19.44 30.55
N PHE A 786 52.41 18.56 30.60
CA PHE A 786 52.61 17.12 30.72
C PHE A 786 53.44 16.58 29.57
N TYR A 787 53.02 16.80 28.32
CA TYR A 787 53.76 16.31 27.15
C TYR A 787 55.17 16.92 27.03
N LYS A 788 55.35 18.18 27.45
CA LYS A 788 56.68 18.81 27.52
C LYS A 788 57.58 18.18 28.57
N ALA A 789 57.04 17.83 29.73
CA ALA A 789 57.80 17.24 30.83
C ALA A 789 58.07 15.74 30.65
N THR A 790 57.17 15.00 30.00
CA THR A 790 57.25 13.54 29.95
C THR A 790 58.11 12.99 28.82
N SER A 791 58.16 13.66 27.66
CA SER A 791 58.70 13.11 26.40
C SER A 791 58.19 11.67 26.15
N THR A 792 58.92 10.81 25.43
CA THR A 792 58.58 9.40 25.12
C THR A 792 58.74 8.42 26.30
N ARG A 793 59.00 8.90 27.52
CA ARG A 793 59.19 8.04 28.70
C ARG A 793 57.84 7.63 29.31
N ARG A 794 57.76 6.38 29.74
CA ARG A 794 56.59 5.78 30.40
C ARG A 794 56.84 5.69 31.91
N TYR A 795 55.88 6.11 32.72
CA TYR A 795 56.00 6.25 34.17
C TYR A 795 55.21 5.16 34.91
N THR A 796 55.67 4.75 36.09
CA THR A 796 54.82 3.99 37.04
C THR A 796 53.76 4.89 37.68
N PHE A 797 52.82 4.31 38.42
CA PHE A 797 51.74 5.07 39.06
C PHE A 797 52.28 6.08 40.09
N GLU A 798 53.31 5.72 40.85
CA GLU A 798 53.98 6.56 41.86
C GLU A 798 54.79 7.69 41.20
N GLU A 799 55.51 7.36 40.12
CA GLU A 799 56.25 8.34 39.33
C GLU A 799 55.30 9.35 38.67
N LEU A 800 54.19 8.88 38.12
CA LEU A 800 53.15 9.73 37.54
C LEU A 800 52.54 10.64 38.61
N SER A 801 52.20 10.10 39.78
CA SER A 801 51.67 10.88 40.92
C SER A 801 52.63 12.00 41.31
N THR A 802 53.93 11.70 41.38
CA THR A 802 54.98 12.68 41.72
C THR A 802 55.10 13.76 40.65
N LEU A 803 55.04 13.38 39.37
CA LEU A 803 55.09 14.34 38.26
C LEU A 803 53.85 15.24 38.23
N LEU A 804 52.66 14.68 38.47
CA LEU A 804 51.42 15.46 38.53
C LEU A 804 51.45 16.51 39.64
N ALA A 805 52.02 16.19 40.81
CA ALA A 805 52.20 17.18 41.88
C ALA A 805 53.11 18.35 41.44
N LYS A 806 54.19 18.09 40.69
CA LYS A 806 55.06 19.14 40.14
C LYS A 806 54.36 19.99 39.08
N ILE A 807 53.59 19.35 38.18
CA ILE A 807 52.81 20.06 37.16
C ILE A 807 51.71 20.89 37.80
N GLU A 808 51.04 20.39 38.84
CA GLU A 808 50.05 21.11 39.62
C GLU A 808 50.65 22.38 40.25
N ALA A 809 51.85 22.29 40.83
CA ALA A 809 52.55 23.44 41.40
C ALA A 809 52.88 24.51 40.33
N CYS A 810 53.34 24.09 39.15
CA CYS A 810 53.60 24.99 38.03
C CYS A 810 52.32 25.65 37.51
N LEU A 811 51.27 24.86 37.27
CA LEU A 811 49.97 25.35 36.83
C LEU A 811 49.41 26.37 37.82
N ASN A 812 49.49 26.13 39.12
CA ASN A 812 48.96 27.05 40.12
C ASN A 812 49.85 28.28 40.36
N SER A 813 51.07 28.32 39.79
CA SER A 813 51.94 29.50 39.83
C SER A 813 51.75 30.45 38.63
N ARG A 814 50.72 30.22 37.80
CA ARG A 814 50.42 31.07 36.63
C ARG A 814 49.65 32.37 37.00
N PRO A 815 49.88 33.50 36.32
CA PRO A 815 49.10 34.73 36.52
C PRO A 815 47.61 34.54 36.21
N LEU A 816 46.73 35.15 37.02
CA LEU A 816 45.27 35.18 36.78
C LEU A 816 44.82 36.27 35.81
N SER A 817 45.58 37.37 35.78
CA SER A 817 45.45 38.56 34.93
C SER A 817 46.76 38.77 34.14
N PRO A 818 46.73 39.53 33.03
CA PRO A 818 47.95 40.04 32.40
C PRO A 818 48.78 40.82 33.43
N MET A 819 50.11 40.70 33.37
CA MET A 819 50.98 41.44 34.29
C MET A 819 50.86 42.95 34.03
N SER A 820 50.83 43.73 35.11
CA SER A 820 50.87 45.20 35.04
C SER A 820 52.20 45.66 34.46
N ASP A 821 52.19 46.73 33.65
CA ASP A 821 53.41 47.37 33.13
C ASP A 821 54.07 48.30 34.18
N ASP A 822 53.47 48.43 35.38
CA ASP A 822 53.97 49.25 36.48
C ASP A 822 55.19 48.59 37.17
N PRO A 823 56.39 49.20 37.12
CA PRO A 823 57.61 48.63 37.70
C PRO A 823 57.60 48.52 39.23
N THR A 824 56.61 49.10 39.93
CA THR A 824 56.47 48.98 41.39
C THR A 824 55.63 47.75 41.83
N GLU A 825 54.83 47.17 40.93
CA GLU A 825 54.03 45.96 41.20
C GLU A 825 54.76 44.68 40.76
N LEU A 826 55.72 44.23 41.57
CA LEU A 826 56.68 43.20 41.15
C LEU A 826 56.14 41.75 41.07
N LEU A 827 54.90 41.44 41.48
CA LEU A 827 54.39 40.05 41.53
C LEU A 827 52.92 39.89 41.09
N ALA A 828 52.71 39.07 40.06
CA ALA A 828 51.39 38.73 39.54
C ALA A 828 50.58 37.84 40.51
N LEU A 829 49.26 38.08 40.62
CA LEU A 829 48.36 37.24 41.42
C LEU A 829 48.17 35.87 40.75
N THR A 830 48.45 34.79 41.49
CA THR A 830 48.39 33.40 41.00
C THR A 830 47.43 32.55 41.83
N PRO A 831 46.89 31.43 41.29
CA PRO A 831 46.08 30.50 42.08
C PRO A 831 46.77 29.98 43.36
N GLY A 832 48.10 29.83 43.35
CA GLY A 832 48.90 29.36 44.48
C GLY A 832 48.77 30.25 45.73
N HIS A 833 48.64 31.57 45.54
CA HIS A 833 48.41 32.51 46.64
C HIS A 833 47.17 32.16 47.46
N PHE A 834 46.12 31.65 46.81
CA PHE A 834 44.88 31.24 47.48
C PHE A 834 44.96 29.85 48.12
N LEU A 835 45.91 29.00 47.69
CA LEU A 835 46.04 27.63 48.20
C LEU A 835 47.00 27.53 49.40
N ILE A 836 48.11 28.26 49.36
CA ILE A 836 49.18 28.16 50.36
C ILE A 836 49.73 29.50 50.84
N GLY A 837 49.19 30.64 50.37
CA GLY A 837 49.63 31.98 50.77
C GLY A 837 50.73 32.63 49.92
N GLY A 838 51.26 31.92 48.90
CA GLY A 838 52.27 32.43 47.97
C GLY A 838 52.42 31.57 46.70
N PRO A 839 53.31 31.93 45.75
CA PRO A 839 53.62 31.09 44.60
C PRO A 839 54.33 29.80 45.02
N LEU A 840 53.84 28.64 44.57
CA LEU A 840 54.33 27.31 44.99
C LEU A 840 55.78 27.00 44.60
N MET A 841 56.32 27.71 43.60
CA MET A 841 57.68 27.50 43.08
C MET A 841 58.71 28.53 43.61
N SER A 842 58.35 29.32 44.63
CA SER A 842 59.27 30.28 45.25
C SER A 842 60.29 29.60 46.15
N THR A 843 61.51 30.16 46.26
CA THR A 843 62.53 29.70 47.20
C THR A 843 62.12 30.02 48.64
N ALA A 844 62.46 29.16 49.61
CA ALA A 844 62.19 29.41 51.02
C ALA A 844 62.74 30.78 51.44
N GLU A 845 61.91 31.58 52.10
CA GLU A 845 62.32 32.90 52.59
C GLU A 845 63.45 32.74 53.62
N PRO A 846 64.49 33.59 53.59
CA PRO A 846 65.53 33.57 54.62
C PRO A 846 64.93 33.87 56.00
N GLU A 847 65.46 33.23 57.04
CA GLU A 847 65.06 33.47 58.42
C GLU A 847 65.18 34.96 58.78
N ILE A 848 64.06 35.59 59.11
CA ILE A 848 64.04 36.96 59.62
C ILE A 848 64.69 36.96 61.02
N LYS A 849 65.97 37.33 61.10
CA LYS A 849 66.64 37.62 62.37
C LYS A 849 66.16 38.99 62.90
N GLY A 850 65.21 38.98 63.81
CA GLY A 850 64.80 40.18 64.56
C GLY A 850 63.55 39.97 65.43
N ASN A 851 63.74 40.09 66.75
CA ASN A 851 62.77 40.10 67.86
C ASN A 851 61.37 39.51 67.65
N LEU A 852 61.18 38.31 68.21
CA LEU A 852 59.90 37.66 68.48
C LEU A 852 59.03 38.50 69.41
N ASN A 853 57.99 39.14 68.87
CA ASN A 853 56.80 39.47 69.64
C ASN A 853 55.53 38.97 68.93
N SER A 854 54.91 37.95 69.54
CA SER A 854 53.53 37.47 69.41
C SER A 854 53.12 36.61 68.19
N ILE A 855 52.89 35.31 68.44
CA ILE A 855 52.23 34.34 67.54
C ILE A 855 50.81 34.78 67.12
N ILE A 856 50.16 35.66 67.91
CA ILE A 856 48.82 36.21 67.61
C ILE A 856 48.88 37.19 66.42
N ASN A 857 49.98 37.94 66.25
CA ASN A 857 50.18 38.84 65.11
C ASN A 857 50.40 38.09 63.79
N ARG A 858 50.98 36.88 63.82
CA ARG A 858 51.21 36.08 62.60
C ARG A 858 49.90 35.53 62.00
N TRP A 859 48.95 35.12 62.84
CA TRP A 859 47.61 34.72 62.39
C TRP A 859 46.76 35.89 61.87
N GLN A 860 46.88 37.08 62.49
CA GLN A 860 46.25 38.30 61.97
C GLN A 860 46.89 38.75 60.64
N HIS A 861 48.21 38.61 60.50
CA HIS A 861 48.94 38.88 59.26
C HIS A 861 48.53 37.92 58.12
N LEU A 862 48.38 36.61 58.39
CA LEU A 862 47.85 35.65 57.41
C LEU A 862 46.40 35.95 56.99
N LYS A 863 45.55 36.41 57.92
CA LYS A 863 44.20 36.90 57.59
C LYS A 863 44.25 38.18 56.73
N ALA A 864 45.14 39.12 57.05
CA ALA A 864 45.33 40.34 56.28
C ALA A 864 45.85 40.06 54.85
N LEU A 865 46.78 39.12 54.68
CA LEU A 865 47.25 38.66 53.37
C LEU A 865 46.12 38.03 52.54
N ASN A 866 45.27 37.20 53.15
CA ASN A 866 44.12 36.62 52.46
C ASN A 866 43.07 37.68 52.05
N GLN A 867 42.85 38.69 52.88
CA GLN A 867 42.02 39.85 52.54
C GLN A 867 42.63 40.67 51.38
N GLN A 868 43.95 40.86 51.38
CA GLN A 868 44.68 41.53 50.30
C GLN A 868 44.57 40.74 48.99
N PHE A 869 44.69 39.41 49.00
CA PHE A 869 44.48 38.58 47.82
C PHE A 869 43.03 38.63 47.31
N CYS A 870 42.05 38.69 48.20
CA CYS A 870 40.65 38.87 47.83
C CYS A 870 40.42 40.23 47.14
N GLN A 871 41.07 41.30 47.64
CA GLN A 871 40.99 42.63 47.04
C GLN A 871 41.67 42.66 45.67
N ARG A 872 42.87 42.09 45.54
CA ARG A 872 43.57 41.96 44.24
C ARG A 872 42.79 41.10 43.24
N TRP A 873 42.15 40.02 43.67
CA TRP A 873 41.27 39.22 42.79
C TRP A 873 40.10 40.04 42.25
N LYS A 874 39.48 40.88 43.09
CA LYS A 874 38.40 41.76 42.69
C LYS A 874 38.88 42.83 41.70
N GLU A 875 40.02 43.47 42.00
CA GLU A 875 40.54 44.59 41.22
C GLU A 875 41.18 44.15 39.90
N GLU A 876 42.01 43.11 39.91
CA GLU A 876 42.79 42.69 38.74
C GLU A 876 42.05 41.67 37.84
N TYR A 877 41.31 40.74 38.44
CA TYR A 877 40.71 39.62 37.69
C TYR A 877 39.21 39.80 37.43
N LEU A 878 38.42 40.17 38.44
CA LEU A 878 36.97 40.31 38.27
C LEU A 878 36.63 41.47 37.31
N LYS A 879 37.39 42.57 37.33
CA LYS A 879 37.18 43.70 36.41
C LYS A 879 37.41 43.33 34.95
N GLU A 880 38.39 42.48 34.64
CA GLU A 880 38.66 42.01 33.27
C GLU A 880 37.51 41.16 32.69
N LEU A 881 36.67 40.54 33.54
CA LEU A 881 35.52 39.74 33.11
C LEU A 881 34.34 40.55 32.54
N HIS A 882 34.37 41.89 32.62
CA HIS A 882 33.32 42.74 32.03
C HIS A 882 33.29 42.73 30.48
N LYS A 883 34.42 42.42 29.82
CA LYS A 883 34.54 42.54 28.36
C LYS A 883 33.86 41.38 27.62
N ARG A 884 32.84 41.66 26.78
CA ARG A 884 32.24 40.68 25.84
C ARG A 884 33.07 40.57 24.56
N THR A 885 33.76 39.45 24.37
CA THR A 885 34.70 39.27 23.25
C THR A 885 34.06 38.82 21.94
N LYS A 886 32.82 38.28 21.94
CA LYS A 886 32.08 37.82 20.74
C LYS A 886 30.57 38.08 20.87
N TRP A 887 29.86 38.14 19.73
CA TRP A 887 28.39 38.32 19.63
C TRP A 887 27.85 39.52 20.41
N GLN A 888 28.12 40.72 19.90
CA GLN A 888 27.87 41.98 20.59
C GLN A 888 26.47 42.57 20.33
N THR A 889 25.78 42.18 19.26
CA THR A 889 24.47 42.73 18.88
C THR A 889 23.33 41.72 18.99
N PRO A 890 22.10 42.16 19.36
CA PRO A 890 20.93 41.30 19.42
C PRO A 890 20.37 40.99 18.02
N THR A 891 19.88 39.77 17.84
CA THR A 891 19.22 39.27 16.61
C THR A 891 17.78 38.83 16.91
N PRO A 892 16.87 38.80 15.91
CA PRO A 892 15.52 38.29 16.10
C PRO A 892 15.52 36.84 16.62
N ASN A 893 14.66 36.57 17.61
CA ASN A 893 14.52 35.23 18.17
C ASN A 893 13.87 34.27 17.15
N LEU A 894 14.36 33.03 17.11
CA LEU A 894 13.68 31.93 16.42
C LEU A 894 12.35 31.61 17.11
N GLN A 895 11.34 31.25 16.33
CA GLN A 895 9.99 30.95 16.80
C GLN A 895 9.65 29.47 16.71
N VAL A 896 8.68 29.04 17.53
CA VAL A 896 8.11 27.69 17.43
C VAL A 896 7.41 27.56 16.07
N GLY A 897 7.70 26.48 15.35
CA GLY A 897 7.17 26.23 14.00
C GLY A 897 8.13 26.57 12.86
N ASP A 898 9.21 27.32 13.12
CA ASP A 898 10.20 27.66 12.10
C ASP A 898 10.87 26.42 11.51
N MET A 899 11.03 26.43 10.19
CA MET A 899 11.74 25.39 9.44
C MET A 899 13.22 25.70 9.36
N VAL A 900 14.04 24.78 9.86
CA VAL A 900 15.48 24.99 9.98
C VAL A 900 16.28 23.81 9.46
N VAL A 901 17.56 24.06 9.16
CA VAL A 901 18.56 23.04 8.82
C VAL A 901 19.61 23.01 9.93
N ILE A 902 19.92 21.81 10.43
CA ILE A 902 20.91 21.57 11.49
C ILE A 902 22.27 21.38 10.85
N LYS A 903 23.22 22.26 11.17
CA LYS A 903 24.61 22.14 10.74
C LYS A 903 25.32 21.08 11.58
N GLU A 904 25.73 19.99 10.93
CA GLU A 904 26.62 18.98 11.48
C GLU A 904 28.01 19.18 10.86
N ASP A 905 29.04 19.38 11.68
CA ASP A 905 30.38 19.77 11.19
C ASP A 905 31.05 18.69 10.33
N ASN A 906 30.62 17.43 10.45
CA ASN A 906 31.18 16.27 9.76
C ASN A 906 30.43 15.91 8.46
N LEU A 907 29.39 16.67 8.06
CA LEU A 907 28.58 16.39 6.88
C LEU A 907 28.62 17.55 5.86
N PRO A 908 28.62 17.26 4.55
CA PRO A 908 28.49 18.28 3.51
C PRO A 908 27.11 18.96 3.57
N SER A 909 27.01 20.18 3.02
CA SER A 909 25.86 21.07 3.25
C SER A 909 24.53 20.57 2.68
N ASN A 910 24.58 19.65 1.71
CA ASN A 910 23.44 18.95 1.12
C ASN A 910 22.90 17.79 1.99
N GLU A 911 23.70 17.31 2.96
CA GLU A 911 23.34 16.21 3.87
C GLU A 911 22.88 16.71 5.25
N TRP A 912 22.88 18.02 5.46
CA TRP A 912 22.41 18.62 6.70
C TRP A 912 20.92 18.34 6.92
N ARG A 913 20.59 17.98 8.17
CA ARG A 913 19.25 17.50 8.52
C ARG A 913 18.26 18.65 8.59
N LEU A 914 17.09 18.44 8.00
CA LEU A 914 15.95 19.34 8.13
C LEU A 914 15.23 19.08 9.46
N GLY A 915 14.76 20.13 10.12
CA GLY A 915 13.97 20.01 11.33
C GLY A 915 13.04 21.20 11.54
N ARG A 916 12.08 21.02 12.46
CA ARG A 916 11.13 22.07 12.86
C ARG A 916 11.31 22.38 14.34
N ILE A 917 11.34 23.67 14.68
CA ILE A 917 11.46 24.10 16.08
C ILE A 917 10.18 23.78 16.84
N THR A 918 10.28 23.02 17.93
CA THR A 918 9.16 22.64 18.80
C THR A 918 9.11 23.47 20.07
N SER A 919 10.27 23.85 20.61
CA SER A 919 10.35 24.62 21.85
C SER A 919 11.58 25.53 21.82
N VAL A 920 11.45 26.70 22.45
CA VAL A 920 12.51 27.71 22.54
C VAL A 920 12.84 27.96 24.01
N TYR A 921 14.12 28.07 24.35
CA TYR A 921 14.58 28.31 25.71
C TYR A 921 15.26 29.69 25.78
N PRO A 922 14.53 30.73 26.18
CA PRO A 922 15.11 32.04 26.42
C PRO A 922 16.00 32.04 27.68
N GLY A 923 17.10 32.80 27.64
CA GLY A 923 17.88 33.10 28.85
C GLY A 923 17.18 34.14 29.72
N ALA A 924 17.80 34.51 30.85
CA ALA A 924 17.29 35.56 31.77
C ALA A 924 17.08 36.93 31.08
N ASP A 925 17.74 37.17 29.95
CA ASP A 925 17.60 38.36 29.10
C ASP A 925 16.54 38.22 27.99
N ASN A 926 15.64 37.22 28.07
CA ASN A 926 14.61 36.90 27.06
C ASN A 926 15.13 36.58 25.65
N ARG A 927 16.42 36.24 25.53
CA ARG A 927 17.05 35.89 24.24
C ARG A 927 17.21 34.39 24.09
N VAL A 928 16.71 33.85 22.98
CA VAL A 928 16.74 32.42 22.68
C VAL A 928 18.15 32.01 22.24
N ARG A 929 18.77 31.09 22.98
CA ARG A 929 20.09 30.54 22.65
C ARG A 929 20.08 29.03 22.44
N VAL A 930 19.03 28.36 22.93
CA VAL A 930 18.83 26.91 22.82
C VAL A 930 17.42 26.65 22.33
N VAL A 931 17.28 25.68 21.42
CA VAL A 931 16.01 25.27 20.83
C VAL A 931 15.90 23.74 20.78
N ASP A 932 14.68 23.23 20.89
CA ASP A 932 14.37 21.84 20.56
C ASP A 932 13.88 21.76 19.12
N ILE A 933 14.47 20.82 18.37
CA ILE A 933 14.23 20.65 16.95
C ILE A 933 13.73 19.22 16.72
N LEU A 934 12.51 19.08 16.20
CA LEU A 934 11.98 17.82 15.74
C LEU A 934 12.57 17.47 14.37
N THR A 935 13.23 16.33 14.30
CA THR A 935 13.77 15.75 13.06
C THR A 935 13.10 14.41 12.77
N ALA A 936 13.33 13.83 11.59
CA ALA A 936 12.81 12.51 11.23
C ALA A 936 13.28 11.38 12.17
N ARG A 937 14.35 11.59 12.96
CA ARG A 937 14.91 10.61 13.90
C ARG A 937 14.60 10.93 15.37
N GLY A 938 13.72 11.90 15.63
CA GLY A 938 13.35 12.36 16.97
C GLY A 938 13.76 13.79 17.27
N THR A 939 13.52 14.21 18.52
CA THR A 939 13.74 15.58 18.99
C THR A 939 15.17 15.78 19.48
N LEU A 940 15.83 16.84 18.99
CA LEU A 940 17.20 17.20 19.35
C LEU A 940 17.26 18.58 19.98
N LYS A 941 17.88 18.68 21.16
CA LYS A 941 18.21 19.97 21.79
C LYS A 941 19.52 20.51 21.20
N ARG A 942 19.49 21.70 20.61
CA ARG A 942 20.66 22.30 19.94
C ARG A 942 20.78 23.80 20.22
N PRO A 943 22.02 24.34 20.26
CA PRO A 943 22.23 25.77 20.32
C PRO A 943 21.97 26.41 18.94
N ILE A 944 21.45 27.64 18.92
CA ILE A 944 21.06 28.33 17.67
C ILE A 944 22.21 28.52 16.68
N VAL A 945 23.46 28.56 17.16
CA VAL A 945 24.68 28.69 16.34
C VAL A 945 24.94 27.49 15.43
N LYS A 946 24.21 26.39 15.63
CA LYS A 946 24.22 25.20 14.77
C LYS A 946 23.00 25.11 13.85
N VAL A 947 22.24 26.19 13.70
CA VAL A 947 20.94 26.19 13.01
C VAL A 947 20.93 27.26 11.90
N VAL A 948 20.34 26.91 10.74
CA VAL A 948 20.11 27.82 9.60
C VAL A 948 18.61 27.90 9.33
N LEU A 949 18.04 29.11 9.36
CA LEU A 949 16.62 29.36 9.07
C LEU A 949 16.35 29.29 7.56
N LEU A 950 15.33 28.52 7.14
CA LEU A 950 14.90 28.43 5.74
C LEU A 950 13.84 29.50 5.42
N PRO A 951 13.87 30.10 4.22
CA PRO A 951 12.83 31.03 3.81
C PRO A 951 11.51 30.27 3.60
N VAL A 952 10.44 30.77 4.19
CA VAL A 952 9.08 30.34 3.89
C VAL A 952 8.53 31.32 2.86
N GLU A 953 8.06 30.84 1.70
CA GLU A 953 7.37 31.72 0.74
C GLU A 953 6.13 32.29 1.44
N PRO A 954 5.93 33.63 1.42
CA PRO A 954 4.68 34.19 1.89
C PRO A 954 3.59 33.65 0.98
N ARG A 955 2.70 32.81 1.53
CA ARG A 955 1.40 32.57 0.91
C ARG A 955 0.78 33.95 0.76
N SER A 956 0.55 34.37 -0.49
CA SER A 956 -0.24 35.55 -0.76
C SER A 956 -1.55 35.40 0.00
N SER A 957 -1.70 36.13 1.09
CA SER A 957 -2.97 36.49 1.68
C SER A 957 -3.83 37.00 0.52
N ILE A 958 -4.72 36.18 -0.04
CA ILE A 958 -5.91 35.83 0.74
C ILE A 958 -6.61 37.08 1.29
N GLN A 959 -6.47 38.26 0.66
CA GLN A 959 -7.18 39.46 1.09
C GLN A 959 -8.67 39.15 1.00
N GLN A 960 -9.34 39.23 2.15
CA GLN A 960 -10.78 39.43 2.25
C GLN A 960 -11.18 40.71 1.51
#